data_AF-A0A5A5RZT4-F1
#
_entry.id   AF-A0A5A5RZT4-F1
#
_cell.length_a   1.000
_cell.length_b   1.000
_cell.length_c   1.000
_cell.angle_alpha   90.00
_cell.angle_beta   90.00
_cell.angle_gamma   90.00
#
_symmetry.space_group_name_H-M   'P 1'
#
loop_
_entity.id
_entity.type
_entity.pdbx_description
1 polymer ?
#
loop_
_entity_poly.entity_id
_entity_poly.type
_entity_poly.pdbx_seq_one_letter_code
_entity_poly.pdbx_strand_id
1 'polypeptide(L)'
;MSLIQEGIKKGLIKLDDEQKYITYINQNKKRNYSNHEEQVQAETFLKLVLTYGYDQKRIRLFVPVVMGSSTKEADIIVYNDDGHKSPHIVVECKKQEVSELEFTQAVEQGFSYAVAEGAKYVWITSGIKDEYYQVPTEKPKERITITDIPQSGVETLARFKYAKGGGISNGQKLFELTVVTEDELTRRFKQAHQSLWGGGELNPSEAFDELDKLIFCKIWDEKKARKVGEPYDFQIFSVAPKANEKEEERKQRENKQLSERIKALYEEGRRADAEVFKDDIRLSPEKLRTVVGYLESINLGETDLDSKGRAFETFMGSFFRGDFGQYFTPRPIVKFIVDVLPIQHNSLVLDTSCGSGGFLLHALEKVRREANEYYPNYKTDPKEYNKHYQHWHNFAQSNLFGIEINEQIARVAKMNMIIHDDGHTNVIAADGLRDSEDLIKRTENKGFTYNRFDFVITNPPFGSVIKQTEQAYISQYSFAMKAVDWLNPKSRTTERDSQSTEVLFLEQCHRFLKEGGYLAMVVPDGILTNSSLQYVREGIEEKYRIVAVVSMPQTAFSATGAGVKSSVLFLKKYSQAVTESIQQAKLTLQDQIKQGNDYLKLLDKIENNKKRHLKELRGFDNAQNLSGKALTDSELYKEWKKSVTAEYNDQIEALKESLSDKYGEEKQKVIEDYPIFMAIAEDIGYDATGKSTNNNELDFIGKKLKEFIDSIELGQDFFLTPEYDSQIYLVYLSQLWGRLDPHFHKIEFKMIEQQIENGKWNTSKLKDLFNISRGGSPRPINNYLTEDDNGVNWLKIGDTKEVDKYIYKTRQKIKPEGAKFSRKVIEDDLILSNSMSFGKPFIMKITAYIHDGWLLFRSITNQASKDYLYIVLGTNLIYQLFKKQTIGGVVENLNIDLVKHIKVPIPPQEIQEKIVAKMDDAYAAKKQKELEAQRLLESIDDYLLGELGIELPEPEENTIKNRIFIRNLREVSGDRFDSYYYKNIFELLKQSVLNGKYPINRLRDLSSDIQNGVEIRNYSNRGFRYLRVTDLGKYDINNNSPRYVDVTEIPSRIILNERCLLVSRSGSLGLISRVEPEIQNAILSSHIFKVELDINIIVPEYAEAFLRSKVGQLEIFRENNGGVIPEINQIALGKILIPFPPLEKQIEISEHITAIRNQAKQLQQQAKDDLEKAKQEVEAMILGDD
;
A
#
# COMPACT_ATOMS: atom_id res chain seq x y z
N MET A 1 32.61 -18.09 19.83
CA MET A 1 32.59 -19.32 19.00
C MET A 1 31.34 -20.08 19.42
N SER A 2 30.46 -20.48 18.49
CA SER A 2 29.19 -21.12 18.89
C SER A 2 29.43 -22.51 19.48
N LEU A 3 28.53 -22.99 20.34
CA LEU A 3 28.64 -24.33 20.94
C LEU A 3 28.76 -25.41 19.86
N ILE A 4 28.00 -25.29 18.77
CA ILE A 4 28.06 -26.19 17.61
C ILE A 4 29.47 -26.24 16.99
N GLN A 5 30.10 -25.09 16.77
CA GLN A 5 31.47 -25.03 16.24
C GLN A 5 32.48 -25.66 17.20
N GLU A 6 32.35 -25.41 18.50
CA GLU A 6 33.21 -26.03 19.51
C GLU A 6 32.99 -27.55 19.59
N GLY A 7 31.73 -28.00 19.48
CA GLY A 7 31.35 -29.41 19.44
C GLY A 7 31.95 -30.15 18.24
N ILE A 8 31.96 -29.53 17.06
CA ILE A 8 32.62 -30.06 15.86
C ILE A 8 34.14 -30.13 16.09
N LYS A 9 34.75 -29.05 16.59
CA LYS A 9 36.20 -28.98 16.85
C LYS A 9 36.66 -30.04 17.86
N LYS A 10 35.85 -30.32 18.88
CA LYS A 10 36.13 -31.34 19.91
C LYS A 10 35.73 -32.76 19.51
N GLY A 11 35.19 -32.95 18.29
CA GLY A 11 34.78 -34.27 17.81
C GLY A 11 33.60 -34.87 18.57
N LEU A 12 32.71 -34.04 19.12
CA LEU A 12 31.48 -34.48 19.80
C LEU A 12 30.34 -34.71 18.78
N ILE A 13 30.27 -33.85 17.76
CA ILE A 13 29.29 -33.89 16.69
C ILE A 13 29.96 -33.66 15.32
N LYS A 14 29.30 -34.11 14.25
CA LYS A 14 29.69 -33.84 12.86
C LYS A 14 28.46 -33.44 12.05
N LEU A 15 28.55 -32.37 11.27
CA LEU A 15 27.57 -32.03 10.24
C LEU A 15 28.05 -32.57 8.88
N ASP A 16 27.12 -32.94 8.01
CA ASP A 16 27.42 -33.24 6.61
C ASP A 16 27.66 -31.97 5.77
N ASP A 17 28.14 -32.14 4.54
CA ASP A 17 28.58 -31.01 3.69
C ASP A 17 27.44 -30.03 3.37
N GLU A 18 26.20 -30.51 3.34
CA GLU A 18 24.99 -29.71 3.15
C GLU A 18 24.37 -29.18 4.46
N GLN A 19 24.96 -29.48 5.62
CA GLN A 19 24.44 -29.18 6.97
C GLN A 19 23.01 -29.66 7.23
N LYS A 20 22.56 -30.67 6.47
CA LYS A 20 21.21 -31.22 6.55
C LYS A 20 21.11 -32.28 7.64
N TYR A 21 22.19 -32.96 7.96
CA TYR A 21 22.21 -34.00 8.99
C TYR A 21 23.33 -33.79 10.01
N ILE A 22 22.98 -34.02 11.27
CA ILE A 22 23.93 -34.06 12.39
C ILE A 22 24.20 -35.50 12.80
N THR A 23 25.47 -35.81 13.06
CA THR A 23 25.93 -37.10 13.58
C THR A 23 26.56 -36.91 14.95
N TYR A 24 26.02 -37.57 15.97
CA TYR A 24 26.60 -37.62 17.31
C TYR A 24 27.67 -38.72 17.36
N ILE A 25 28.94 -38.32 17.38
CA ILE A 25 30.08 -39.20 17.05
C ILE A 25 30.20 -40.37 18.03
N ASN A 26 30.03 -40.13 19.33
CA ASN A 26 30.19 -41.15 20.37
C ASN A 26 29.14 -42.29 20.28
N GLN A 27 27.96 -42.00 19.76
CA GLN A 27 26.84 -42.95 19.68
C GLN A 27 26.52 -43.38 18.23
N ASN A 28 27.23 -42.82 17.24
CA ASN A 28 26.98 -43.00 15.81
C ASN A 28 25.51 -42.83 15.41
N LYS A 29 24.81 -41.86 16.02
CA LYS A 29 23.40 -41.54 15.71
C LYS A 29 23.34 -40.37 14.75
N LYS A 30 22.61 -40.54 13.63
CA LYS A 30 22.41 -39.51 12.60
C LYS A 30 20.96 -39.00 12.64
N ARG A 31 20.76 -37.68 12.64
CA ARG A 31 19.45 -37.03 12.68
C ARG A 31 19.36 -35.87 11.70
N ASN A 32 18.13 -35.49 11.34
CA ASN A 32 17.87 -34.40 10.41
C ASN A 32 18.00 -33.05 11.13
N TYR A 33 19.08 -32.32 10.85
CA TYR A 33 19.41 -31.04 11.46
C TYR A 33 18.59 -29.87 10.89
N SER A 34 17.87 -30.08 9.78
CA SER A 34 16.87 -29.12 9.29
C SER A 34 15.63 -29.06 10.20
N ASN A 35 15.45 -30.01 11.13
CA ASN A 35 14.42 -29.90 12.17
C ASN A 35 14.88 -28.94 13.28
N HIS A 36 14.12 -27.87 13.52
CA HIS A 36 14.43 -26.88 14.55
C HIS A 36 14.50 -27.46 15.98
N GLU A 37 13.74 -28.51 16.28
CA GLU A 37 13.82 -29.18 17.59
C GLU A 37 15.13 -29.95 17.75
N GLU A 38 15.62 -30.57 16.67
CA GLU A 38 16.93 -31.26 16.67
C GLU A 38 18.09 -30.28 16.88
N GLN A 39 17.96 -29.04 16.38
CA GLN A 39 18.96 -27.99 16.64
C GLN A 39 19.08 -27.69 18.13
N VAL A 40 17.94 -27.60 18.83
CA VAL A 40 17.88 -27.40 20.29
C VAL A 40 18.46 -28.61 21.03
N GLN A 41 18.13 -29.83 20.60
CA GLN A 41 18.67 -31.06 21.19
C GLN A 41 20.20 -31.13 21.06
N ALA A 42 20.75 -30.78 19.89
CA ALA A 42 22.18 -30.75 19.64
C ALA A 42 22.91 -29.74 20.52
N GLU A 43 22.38 -28.51 20.61
CA GLU A 43 22.94 -27.49 21.50
C GLU A 43 22.88 -27.90 22.97
N THR A 44 21.79 -28.54 23.38
CA THR A 44 21.57 -29.00 24.76
C THR A 44 22.53 -30.12 25.14
N PHE A 45 22.75 -31.09 24.24
CA PHE A 45 23.79 -32.11 24.39
C PHE A 45 25.17 -31.48 24.59
N LEU A 46 25.51 -30.47 23.78
CA LEU A 46 26.79 -29.78 23.90
C LEU A 46 26.90 -28.97 25.20
N LYS A 47 25.82 -28.32 25.66
CA LYS A 47 25.78 -27.66 26.97
C LYS A 47 26.08 -28.65 28.10
N LEU A 48 25.46 -29.84 28.09
CA LEU A 48 25.70 -30.86 29.11
C LEU A 48 27.18 -31.28 29.21
N VAL A 49 27.85 -31.45 28.06
CA VAL A 49 29.25 -31.88 28.01
C VAL A 49 30.21 -30.72 28.29
N LEU A 50 30.08 -29.61 27.56
CA LEU A 50 31.05 -28.52 27.54
C LEU A 50 30.88 -27.55 28.70
N THR A 51 29.63 -27.36 29.16
CA THR A 51 29.29 -26.36 30.17
C THR A 51 29.03 -27.00 31.53
N TYR A 52 28.21 -28.05 31.59
CA TYR A 52 27.90 -28.75 32.84
C TYR A 52 28.91 -29.84 33.21
N GLY A 53 29.86 -30.15 32.32
CA GLY A 53 31.02 -31.01 32.62
C GLY A 53 30.70 -32.50 32.71
N TYR A 54 29.57 -32.96 32.16
CA TYR A 54 29.24 -34.38 32.11
C TYR A 54 30.06 -35.10 31.04
N ASP A 55 30.60 -36.28 31.38
CA ASP A 55 31.29 -37.13 30.41
C ASP A 55 30.30 -37.62 29.35
N GLN A 56 30.63 -37.45 28.06
CA GLN A 56 29.81 -37.91 26.94
C GLN A 56 29.47 -39.40 26.99
N LYS A 57 30.27 -40.23 27.68
CA LYS A 57 30.01 -41.67 27.88
C LYS A 57 28.84 -41.94 28.81
N ARG A 58 28.42 -40.96 29.60
CA ARG A 58 27.30 -41.03 30.54
C ARG A 58 26.05 -40.33 30.01
N ILE A 59 26.04 -39.92 28.74
CA ILE A 59 24.88 -39.27 28.12
C ILE A 59 24.38 -40.16 27.00
N ARG A 60 23.10 -40.53 27.04
CA ARG A 60 22.41 -41.16 25.89
C ARG A 60 21.41 -40.21 25.30
N LEU A 61 21.37 -40.22 23.98
CA LEU A 61 20.42 -39.46 23.19
C LEU A 61 19.34 -40.41 22.70
N PHE A 62 18.09 -39.97 22.58
CA PHE A 62 16.99 -40.71 21.98
C PHE A 62 16.78 -42.09 22.64
N VAL A 63 16.41 -42.08 23.92
CA VAL A 63 16.28 -43.27 24.76
C VAL A 63 14.82 -43.73 24.79
N PRO A 64 14.49 -44.98 24.43
CA PRO A 64 13.13 -45.49 24.56
C PRO A 64 12.78 -45.72 26.03
N VAL A 65 11.68 -45.10 26.48
CA VAL A 65 11.10 -45.17 27.83
C VAL A 65 9.74 -45.85 27.75
N VAL A 66 9.54 -46.90 28.54
CA VAL A 66 8.28 -47.67 28.58
C VAL A 66 7.30 -47.02 29.55
N MET A 67 6.17 -46.57 29.02
CA MET A 67 5.10 -45.90 29.75
C MET A 67 3.81 -46.72 29.63
N GLY A 68 3.59 -47.61 30.60
CA GLY A 68 2.47 -48.56 30.57
C GLY A 68 2.59 -49.52 29.39
N SER A 69 1.62 -49.48 28.46
CA SER A 69 1.60 -50.30 27.24
C SER A 69 2.27 -49.62 26.02
N SER A 70 2.70 -48.35 26.15
CA SER A 70 3.31 -47.58 25.06
C SER A 70 4.80 -47.34 25.33
N THR A 71 5.63 -47.37 24.29
CA THR A 71 7.03 -46.94 24.38
C THR A 71 7.16 -45.57 23.72
N LYS A 72 7.71 -44.59 24.44
CA LYS A 72 8.01 -43.25 23.93
C LYS A 72 9.52 -43.01 23.97
N GLU A 73 10.03 -42.02 23.25
CA GLU A 73 11.46 -41.70 23.20
C GLU A 73 11.73 -40.42 23.99
N ALA A 74 12.65 -40.48 24.96
CA ALA A 74 13.17 -39.32 25.67
C ALA A 74 14.39 -38.76 24.93
N ASP A 75 14.49 -37.43 24.82
CA ASP A 75 15.51 -36.79 23.98
C ASP A 75 16.93 -37.02 24.52
N ILE A 76 17.18 -36.75 25.80
CA ILE A 76 18.50 -36.95 26.42
C ILE A 76 18.34 -37.50 27.84
N ILE A 77 19.15 -38.51 28.20
CA ILE A 77 19.30 -38.99 29.57
C ILE A 77 20.77 -38.97 29.97
N VAL A 78 21.07 -38.31 31.09
CA VAL A 78 22.38 -38.29 31.73
C VAL A 78 22.39 -39.30 32.87
N TYR A 79 23.47 -40.08 33.01
CA TYR A 79 23.62 -41.15 34.00
C TYR A 79 24.77 -40.84 34.99
N ASN A 80 24.71 -41.40 36.19
CA ASN A 80 25.81 -41.31 37.16
C ASN A 80 26.96 -42.28 36.86
N ASP A 81 26.69 -43.34 36.09
CA ASP A 81 27.62 -44.43 35.80
C ASP A 81 27.78 -44.68 34.29
N ASP A 82 28.96 -45.13 33.89
CA ASP A 82 29.29 -45.47 32.49
C ASP A 82 28.48 -46.67 31.98
N GLY A 83 27.92 -47.48 32.89
CA GLY A 83 27.05 -48.62 32.59
C GLY A 83 25.62 -48.24 32.24
N HIS A 84 25.25 -46.96 32.35
CA HIS A 84 23.91 -46.43 32.10
C HIS A 84 22.80 -47.08 32.95
N LYS A 85 23.11 -47.42 34.21
CA LYS A 85 22.15 -48.08 35.12
C LYS A 85 21.50 -47.14 36.14
N SER A 86 22.07 -45.96 36.34
CA SER A 86 21.60 -44.94 37.28
C SER A 86 21.30 -43.64 36.52
N PRO A 87 20.08 -43.50 35.95
CA PRO A 87 19.62 -42.23 35.38
C PRO A 87 19.69 -41.10 36.41
N HIS A 88 20.19 -39.95 35.99
CA HIS A 88 20.40 -38.78 36.84
C HIS A 88 19.55 -37.60 36.38
N ILE A 89 19.61 -37.25 35.10
CA ILE A 89 18.88 -36.13 34.49
C ILE A 89 18.13 -36.63 33.26
N VAL A 90 16.85 -36.30 33.13
CA VAL A 90 16.10 -36.41 31.88
C VAL A 90 15.96 -35.02 31.27
N VAL A 91 16.23 -34.90 29.98
CA VAL A 91 16.04 -33.66 29.23
C VAL A 91 15.01 -33.88 28.13
N GLU A 92 14.04 -32.98 28.04
CA GLU A 92 13.06 -32.91 26.96
C GLU A 92 13.24 -31.57 26.25
N CYS A 93 13.42 -31.61 24.94
CA CYS A 93 13.62 -30.43 24.11
C CYS A 93 12.35 -30.12 23.32
N LYS A 94 12.17 -28.86 22.95
CA LYS A 94 11.16 -28.40 21.98
C LYS A 94 11.78 -27.40 21.03
N LYS A 95 11.13 -27.15 19.89
CA LYS A 95 11.51 -26.05 18.99
C LYS A 95 11.46 -24.69 19.71
N GLN A 96 12.26 -23.74 19.25
CA GLN A 96 12.37 -22.39 19.84
C GLN A 96 11.04 -21.62 19.92
N GLU A 97 10.17 -21.75 18.92
CA GLU A 97 8.88 -21.06 18.82
C GLU A 97 7.71 -21.97 19.26
N VAL A 98 7.87 -22.63 20.40
CA VAL A 98 6.84 -23.51 21.00
C VAL A 98 5.86 -22.71 21.84
N SER A 99 4.57 -23.06 21.82
CA SER A 99 3.57 -22.40 22.66
C SER A 99 3.73 -22.76 24.15
N GLU A 100 3.27 -21.90 25.06
CA GLU A 100 3.28 -22.18 26.51
C GLU A 100 2.52 -23.46 26.88
N LEU A 101 1.43 -23.77 26.17
CA LEU A 101 0.67 -25.00 26.39
C LEU A 101 1.49 -26.24 26.01
N GLU A 102 2.12 -26.24 24.85
CA GLU A 102 2.99 -27.33 24.39
C GLU A 102 4.23 -27.46 25.29
N PHE A 103 4.81 -26.34 25.76
CA PHE A 103 5.92 -26.34 26.70
C PHE A 103 5.50 -26.96 28.04
N THR A 104 4.31 -26.63 28.54
CA THR A 104 3.75 -27.22 29.76
C THR A 104 3.51 -28.73 29.60
N GLN A 105 3.02 -29.18 28.43
CA GLN A 105 2.89 -30.60 28.13
C GLN A 105 4.25 -31.32 28.11
N ALA A 106 5.30 -30.66 27.59
CA ALA A 106 6.67 -31.18 27.63
C ALA A 106 7.17 -31.34 29.07
N VAL A 107 6.82 -30.43 29.99
CA VAL A 107 7.11 -30.58 31.42
C VAL A 107 6.46 -31.85 32.00
N GLU A 108 5.19 -32.11 31.67
CA GLU A 108 4.50 -33.32 32.14
C GLU A 108 5.14 -34.59 31.59
N GLN A 109 5.52 -34.56 30.32
CA GLN A 109 6.18 -35.65 29.63
C GLN A 109 7.55 -35.96 30.23
N GLY A 110 8.43 -34.96 30.36
CA GLY A 110 9.77 -35.10 30.93
C GLY A 110 9.75 -35.57 32.38
N PHE A 111 8.80 -35.07 33.19
CA PHE A 111 8.62 -35.55 34.56
C PHE A 111 8.17 -37.01 34.60
N SER A 112 7.24 -37.40 33.71
CA SER A 112 6.76 -38.77 33.63
C SER A 112 7.89 -39.74 33.24
N TYR A 113 8.78 -39.34 32.32
CA TYR A 113 9.97 -40.11 31.96
C TYR A 113 10.96 -40.24 33.12
N ALA A 114 11.24 -39.17 33.83
CA ALA A 114 12.12 -39.23 34.99
C ALA A 114 11.56 -40.13 36.11
N VAL A 115 10.24 -40.14 36.31
CA VAL A 115 9.60 -41.04 37.27
C VAL A 115 9.71 -42.50 36.86
N ALA A 116 9.54 -42.81 35.57
CA ALA A 116 9.62 -44.17 35.01
C ALA A 116 11.06 -44.72 35.04
N GLU A 117 12.05 -43.91 34.66
CA GLU A 117 13.46 -44.28 34.62
C GLU A 117 14.15 -44.17 36.00
N GLY A 118 13.54 -43.46 36.95
CA GLY A 118 14.13 -43.21 38.28
C GLY A 118 15.18 -42.10 38.30
N ALA A 119 15.12 -41.15 37.36
CA ALA A 119 16.01 -40.00 37.34
C ALA A 119 15.66 -38.99 38.44
N LYS A 120 16.70 -38.29 38.95
CA LYS A 120 16.57 -37.33 40.05
C LYS A 120 16.20 -35.92 39.59
N TYR A 121 16.55 -35.55 38.36
CA TYR A 121 16.33 -34.21 37.82
C TYR A 121 15.70 -34.25 36.43
N VAL A 122 14.99 -33.18 36.09
CA VAL A 122 14.36 -32.95 34.79
C VAL A 122 14.74 -31.56 34.29
N TRP A 123 15.11 -31.47 33.02
CA TRP A 123 15.34 -30.21 32.32
C TRP A 123 14.45 -30.14 31.08
N ILE A 124 13.62 -29.11 30.98
CA ILE A 124 12.81 -28.82 29.81
C ILE A 124 13.37 -27.58 29.14
N THR A 125 13.64 -27.63 27.83
CA THR A 125 14.23 -26.50 27.11
C THR A 125 13.68 -26.32 25.71
N SER A 126 13.48 -25.05 25.32
CA SER A 126 13.28 -24.66 23.92
C SER A 126 14.52 -24.03 23.30
N GLY A 127 15.63 -23.98 24.03
CA GLY A 127 16.81 -23.17 23.72
C GLY A 127 16.65 -21.68 24.08
N ILE A 128 15.41 -21.17 24.08
CA ILE A 128 15.07 -19.81 24.49
C ILE A 128 14.62 -19.74 25.96
N LYS A 129 13.80 -20.70 26.39
CA LYS A 129 13.27 -20.83 27.76
C LYS A 129 13.71 -22.17 28.35
N ASP A 130 14.09 -22.15 29.62
CA ASP A 130 14.50 -23.33 30.39
C ASP A 130 13.66 -23.47 31.67
N GLU A 131 13.23 -24.68 31.99
CA GLU A 131 12.64 -25.02 33.30
C GLU A 131 13.28 -26.28 33.88
N TYR A 132 13.50 -26.26 35.20
CA TYR A 132 14.24 -27.29 35.91
C TYR A 132 13.46 -27.82 37.10
N TYR A 133 13.47 -29.14 37.26
CA TYR A 133 12.77 -29.83 38.34
C TYR A 133 13.61 -30.91 38.99
N GLN A 134 13.39 -31.12 40.29
CA GLN A 134 13.87 -32.26 41.05
C GLN A 134 12.71 -33.23 41.35
N VAL A 135 12.98 -34.52 41.17
CA VAL A 135 12.05 -35.62 41.47
C VAL A 135 12.32 -36.14 42.89
N PRO A 136 11.36 -36.09 43.82
CA PRO A 136 11.53 -36.61 45.17
C PRO A 136 11.66 -38.14 45.20
N THR A 137 12.43 -38.64 46.16
CA THR A 137 12.60 -40.07 46.41
C THR A 137 11.37 -40.69 47.11
N GLU A 138 10.67 -39.91 47.94
CA GLU A 138 9.51 -40.36 48.72
C GLU A 138 8.18 -39.99 48.02
N LYS A 139 7.11 -40.76 48.28
CA LYS A 139 5.77 -40.48 47.75
C LYS A 139 5.03 -39.48 48.66
N PRO A 140 4.24 -38.54 48.11
CA PRO A 140 3.96 -38.33 46.69
C PRO A 140 5.14 -37.70 45.94
N LYS A 141 5.39 -38.17 44.70
CA LYS A 141 6.42 -37.59 43.82
C LYS A 141 5.90 -36.27 43.25
N GLU A 142 5.95 -35.21 44.07
CA GLU A 142 5.62 -33.84 43.64
C GLU A 142 6.79 -33.21 42.86
N ARG A 143 6.51 -32.31 41.92
CA ARG A 143 7.53 -31.71 41.05
C ARG A 143 8.19 -30.53 41.78
N ILE A 144 9.43 -30.66 42.24
CA ILE A 144 10.11 -29.57 42.98
C ILE A 144 10.84 -28.66 42.00
N THR A 145 10.48 -27.38 41.95
CA THR A 145 11.12 -26.42 41.03
C THR A 145 12.51 -26.03 41.55
N ILE A 146 13.52 -26.04 40.67
CA ILE A 146 14.90 -25.66 41.01
C ILE A 146 15.43 -24.59 40.05
N THR A 147 16.56 -23.97 40.39
CA THR A 147 17.15 -22.84 39.64
C THR A 147 17.99 -23.28 38.44
N ASP A 148 18.53 -24.50 38.48
CA ASP A 148 19.36 -25.09 37.43
C ASP A 148 19.46 -26.60 37.67
N ILE A 149 19.93 -27.36 36.68
CA ILE A 149 20.42 -28.73 36.93
C ILE A 149 21.80 -28.71 37.60
N PRO A 150 22.18 -29.74 38.38
CA PRO A 150 23.53 -29.81 38.94
C PRO A 150 24.57 -29.90 37.81
N GLN A 151 25.72 -29.27 38.02
CA GLN A 151 26.92 -29.54 37.23
C GLN A 151 27.58 -30.80 37.77
N SER A 152 28.39 -31.46 36.94
CA SER A 152 29.13 -32.66 37.34
C SER A 152 29.94 -32.41 38.63
N GLY A 153 29.64 -33.16 39.68
CA GLY A 153 30.26 -33.03 41.01
C GLY A 153 29.64 -31.99 41.95
N VAL A 154 28.56 -31.31 41.57
CA VAL A 154 27.84 -30.35 42.42
C VAL A 154 26.66 -31.03 43.13
N GLU A 155 26.68 -31.02 44.46
CA GLU A 155 25.63 -31.64 45.28
C GLU A 155 24.57 -30.66 45.77
N THR A 156 24.94 -29.38 45.96
CA THR A 156 24.04 -28.32 46.46
C THR A 156 23.95 -27.19 45.44
N LEU A 157 22.74 -26.93 44.95
CA LEU A 157 22.50 -25.87 43.97
C LEU A 157 22.57 -24.48 44.60
N ALA A 158 23.02 -23.51 43.81
CA ALA A 158 23.00 -22.10 44.14
C ALA A 158 21.55 -21.56 44.11
N ARG A 159 21.31 -20.53 44.91
CA ARG A 159 20.00 -19.88 45.03
C ARG A 159 19.55 -19.16 43.75
N PHE A 160 20.49 -18.83 42.88
CA PHE A 160 20.30 -18.08 41.64
C PHE A 160 21.32 -18.58 40.61
N LYS A 161 21.04 -18.32 39.32
CA LYS A 161 21.83 -18.86 38.20
C LYS A 161 22.78 -17.83 37.61
N TYR A 162 22.35 -16.57 37.53
CA TYR A 162 23.07 -15.50 36.82
C TYR A 162 23.73 -14.51 37.80
N ALA A 163 24.98 -14.17 37.58
CA ALA A 163 25.74 -13.21 38.39
C ALA A 163 26.80 -12.48 37.56
N LYS A 164 27.13 -11.24 37.94
CA LYS A 164 28.11 -10.43 37.20
C LYS A 164 29.45 -11.14 37.15
N GLY A 165 30.03 -11.26 35.96
CA GLY A 165 31.27 -12.01 35.70
C GLY A 165 31.19 -13.51 35.97
N GLY A 166 29.99 -14.06 36.20
CA GLY A 166 29.78 -15.40 36.73
C GLY A 166 30.23 -15.51 38.19
N GLY A 167 30.81 -16.65 38.57
CA GLY A 167 31.29 -16.90 39.93
C GLY A 167 31.13 -18.36 40.35
N ILE A 168 31.36 -18.65 41.62
CA ILE A 168 31.12 -19.98 42.21
C ILE A 168 30.32 -19.79 43.50
N SER A 169 29.20 -20.51 43.62
CA SER A 169 28.39 -20.57 44.84
C SER A 169 28.04 -22.02 45.14
N ASN A 170 28.31 -22.49 46.36
CA ASN A 170 28.10 -23.89 46.78
C ASN A 170 28.81 -24.92 45.87
N GLY A 171 29.94 -24.57 45.27
CA GLY A 171 30.65 -25.41 44.29
C GLY A 171 30.05 -25.38 42.87
N GLN A 172 28.88 -24.75 42.67
CA GLN A 172 28.27 -24.53 41.36
C GLN A 172 28.83 -23.29 40.68
N LYS A 173 29.21 -23.41 39.41
CA LYS A 173 29.58 -22.25 38.59
C LYS A 173 28.35 -21.45 38.20
N LEU A 174 28.36 -20.14 38.46
CA LEU A 174 27.33 -19.20 38.06
C LEU A 174 27.62 -18.66 36.66
N PHE A 175 26.56 -18.23 35.97
CA PHE A 175 26.63 -17.75 34.58
C PHE A 175 26.59 -16.22 34.50
N GLU A 176 27.34 -15.63 33.58
CA GLU A 176 27.15 -14.23 33.17
C GLU A 176 26.00 -14.17 32.14
N LEU A 177 25.36 -13.00 32.02
CA LEU A 177 24.33 -12.76 31.01
C LEU A 177 24.91 -12.88 29.60
N THR A 178 24.15 -13.43 28.66
CA THR A 178 24.62 -13.69 27.30
C THR A 178 24.15 -12.64 26.30
N VAL A 179 25.06 -12.14 25.47
CA VAL A 179 24.72 -11.36 24.27
C VAL A 179 24.07 -12.27 23.24
N VAL A 180 22.98 -11.82 22.64
CA VAL A 180 22.18 -12.59 21.67
C VAL A 180 22.12 -11.88 20.31
N THR A 181 21.72 -12.63 19.28
CA THR A 181 21.47 -12.07 17.94
C THR A 181 20.15 -11.31 17.88
N GLU A 182 20.00 -10.43 16.90
CA GLU A 182 18.74 -9.71 16.60
C GLU A 182 17.54 -10.66 16.43
N ASP A 183 17.72 -11.76 15.70
CA ASP A 183 16.67 -12.76 15.46
C ASP A 183 16.22 -13.45 16.75
N GLU A 184 17.18 -13.86 17.58
CA GLU A 184 16.88 -14.49 18.88
C GLU A 184 16.17 -13.51 19.82
N LEU A 185 16.62 -12.26 19.86
CA LEU A 185 16.00 -11.21 20.67
C LEU A 185 14.56 -10.93 20.22
N THR A 186 14.34 -10.84 18.90
CA THR A 186 13.00 -10.68 18.32
C THR A 186 12.09 -11.85 18.69
N ARG A 187 12.59 -13.10 18.63
CA ARG A 187 11.84 -14.28 19.05
C ARG A 187 11.49 -14.24 20.54
N ARG A 188 12.43 -13.84 21.40
CA ARG A 188 12.21 -13.70 22.86
C ARG A 188 11.12 -12.68 23.17
N PHE A 189 11.13 -11.49 22.54
CA PHE A 189 10.08 -10.49 22.73
C PHE A 189 8.71 -10.99 22.27
N LYS A 190 8.64 -11.65 21.11
CA LYS A 190 7.38 -12.24 20.61
C LYS A 190 6.82 -13.31 21.55
N GLN A 191 7.65 -14.24 22.01
CA GLN A 191 7.22 -15.32 22.91
C GLN A 191 6.79 -14.76 24.29
N ALA A 192 7.54 -13.81 24.84
CA ALA A 192 7.16 -13.13 26.06
C ALA A 192 5.80 -12.41 25.93
N HIS A 193 5.58 -11.66 24.84
CA HIS A 193 4.30 -10.99 24.56
C HIS A 193 3.14 -11.99 24.41
N GLN A 194 3.34 -13.04 23.62
CA GLN A 194 2.33 -14.07 23.40
C GLN A 194 1.95 -14.80 24.69
N SER A 195 2.92 -15.02 25.59
CA SER A 195 2.67 -15.61 26.92
C SER A 195 1.81 -14.71 27.82
N LEU A 196 1.92 -13.39 27.67
CA LEU A 196 1.08 -12.43 28.38
C LEU A 196 -0.32 -12.35 27.78
N TRP A 197 -0.41 -12.35 26.44
CA TRP A 197 -1.69 -12.31 25.72
C TRP A 197 -2.56 -13.54 26.01
N GLY A 198 -1.96 -14.72 26.12
CA GLY A 198 -2.63 -15.93 26.64
C GLY A 198 -3.87 -16.39 25.86
N GLY A 199 -3.99 -16.04 24.57
CA GLY A 199 -5.19 -16.35 23.77
C GLY A 199 -6.39 -15.43 24.01
N GLY A 200 -6.16 -14.22 24.56
CA GLY A 200 -7.21 -13.19 24.77
C GLY A 200 -7.50 -12.85 26.23
N GLU A 201 -6.67 -13.31 27.19
CA GLU A 201 -6.82 -12.98 28.62
C GLU A 201 -6.44 -11.53 28.93
N LEU A 202 -5.47 -10.98 28.20
CA LEU A 202 -5.12 -9.56 28.21
C LEU A 202 -5.37 -8.96 26.84
N ASN A 203 -5.79 -7.70 26.81
CA ASN A 203 -5.79 -6.95 25.55
C ASN A 203 -4.35 -6.90 25.01
N PRO A 204 -4.10 -7.15 23.70
CA PRO A 204 -2.77 -7.05 23.10
C PRO A 204 -2.00 -5.77 23.48
N SER A 205 -2.70 -4.63 23.57
CA SER A 205 -2.19 -3.33 24.06
C SER A 205 -1.60 -3.41 25.46
N GLU A 206 -2.35 -4.01 26.38
CA GLU A 206 -1.95 -4.12 27.78
C GLU A 206 -0.83 -5.14 27.95
N ALA A 207 -0.86 -6.26 27.21
CA ALA A 207 0.22 -7.24 27.20
C ALA A 207 1.54 -6.62 26.71
N PHE A 208 1.47 -5.72 25.72
CA PHE A 208 2.63 -4.96 25.25
C PHE A 208 3.13 -3.97 26.30
N ASP A 209 2.25 -3.14 26.88
CA ASP A 209 2.63 -2.17 27.92
C ASP A 209 3.28 -2.86 29.14
N GLU A 210 2.76 -4.02 29.57
CA GLU A 210 3.36 -4.78 30.67
C GLU A 210 4.70 -5.43 30.29
N LEU A 211 4.90 -5.85 29.03
CA LEU A 211 6.20 -6.33 28.55
C LEU A 211 7.24 -5.21 28.51
N ASP A 212 6.88 -4.03 28.01
CA ASP A 212 7.76 -2.86 27.94
C ASP A 212 8.25 -2.44 29.33
N LYS A 213 7.38 -2.45 30.35
CA LYS A 213 7.77 -2.22 31.75
C LYS A 213 8.84 -3.22 32.22
N LEU A 214 8.70 -4.49 31.85
CA LEU A 214 9.67 -5.53 32.25
C LEU A 214 11.00 -5.41 31.49
N ILE A 215 10.97 -5.04 30.21
CA ILE A 215 12.19 -4.71 29.44
C ILE A 215 12.90 -3.52 30.09
N PHE A 216 12.16 -2.49 30.50
CA PHE A 216 12.71 -1.35 31.22
C PHE A 216 13.37 -1.76 32.55
N CYS A 217 12.69 -2.56 33.37
CA CYS A 217 13.26 -3.10 34.61
C CYS A 217 14.55 -3.88 34.36
N LYS A 218 14.60 -4.67 33.29
CA LYS A 218 15.78 -5.46 32.93
C LYS A 218 16.96 -4.57 32.52
N ILE A 219 16.75 -3.58 31.67
CA ILE A 219 17.79 -2.61 31.28
C ILE A 219 18.31 -1.88 32.52
N TRP A 220 17.40 -1.50 33.43
CA TRP A 220 17.77 -0.84 34.68
C TRP A 220 18.58 -1.75 35.61
N ASP A 221 18.17 -3.01 35.74
CA ASP A 221 18.88 -4.03 36.48
C ASP A 221 20.30 -4.19 35.96
N GLU A 222 20.49 -4.33 34.65
CA GLU A 222 21.79 -4.52 34.01
C GLU A 222 22.75 -3.33 34.17
N LYS A 223 22.22 -2.10 34.26
CA LYS A 223 23.01 -0.87 34.48
C LYS A 223 23.52 -0.71 35.91
N LYS A 224 22.99 -1.44 36.90
CA LYS A 224 23.46 -1.34 38.30
C LYS A 224 24.92 -1.79 38.43
N ALA A 225 25.71 -1.01 39.15
CA ALA A 225 27.08 -1.39 39.49
C ALA A 225 27.08 -2.62 40.40
N ARG A 226 27.76 -3.70 39.97
CA ARG A 226 27.90 -4.97 40.70
C ARG A 226 29.34 -5.45 40.74
N LYS A 227 29.70 -6.15 41.82
CA LYS A 227 30.95 -6.91 41.93
C LYS A 227 30.79 -8.29 41.28
N VAL A 228 31.91 -8.90 40.90
CA VAL A 228 31.91 -10.26 40.35
C VAL A 228 31.33 -11.24 41.37
N GLY A 229 30.39 -12.09 40.94
CA GLY A 229 29.65 -13.03 41.80
C GLY A 229 28.37 -12.49 42.43
N GLU A 230 28.08 -11.18 42.32
CA GLU A 230 26.81 -10.62 42.78
C GLU A 230 25.67 -10.93 41.78
N PRO A 231 24.48 -11.33 42.27
CA PRO A 231 23.36 -11.70 41.42
C PRO A 231 22.72 -10.50 40.73
N TYR A 232 22.15 -10.75 39.55
CA TYR A 232 21.17 -9.88 38.92
C TYR A 232 19.82 -9.97 39.64
N ASP A 233 19.10 -8.86 39.79
CA ASP A 233 17.81 -8.87 40.49
C ASP A 233 16.68 -9.36 39.57
N PHE A 234 16.82 -9.14 38.25
CA PHE A 234 15.91 -9.61 37.19
C PHE A 234 16.17 -11.09 36.85
N GLN A 235 15.93 -11.97 37.82
CA GLN A 235 15.96 -13.42 37.62
C GLN A 235 15.17 -14.14 38.72
N ILE A 236 14.90 -15.43 38.49
CA ILE A 236 14.22 -16.29 39.45
C ILE A 236 15.20 -16.73 40.55
N PHE A 237 14.82 -16.55 41.81
CA PHE A 237 15.58 -17.05 42.97
C PHE A 237 14.81 -18.20 43.61
N SER A 238 15.51 -19.29 43.94
CA SER A 238 14.93 -20.32 44.78
C SER A 238 14.82 -19.86 46.23
N VAL A 239 13.88 -20.45 46.96
CA VAL A 239 13.78 -20.28 48.41
C VAL A 239 13.87 -21.63 49.12
N ALA A 240 14.51 -21.62 50.29
CA ALA A 240 14.55 -22.81 51.14
C ALA A 240 13.13 -23.21 51.58
N PRO A 241 12.83 -24.53 51.62
CA PRO A 241 11.54 -25.01 52.10
C PRO A 241 11.40 -24.77 53.60
N LYS A 242 10.20 -24.39 54.05
CA LYS A 242 9.87 -24.35 55.49
C LYS A 242 9.39 -25.74 55.96
N ALA A 243 9.48 -25.99 57.27
CA ALA A 243 8.98 -27.23 57.85
C ALA A 243 7.47 -27.41 57.53
N ASN A 244 7.10 -28.56 56.96
CA ASN A 244 5.75 -28.93 56.54
C ASN A 244 5.11 -28.04 55.44
N GLU A 245 5.90 -27.22 54.73
CA GLU A 245 5.42 -26.40 53.59
C GLU A 245 5.28 -27.26 52.33
N LYS A 246 4.15 -27.12 51.62
CA LYS A 246 3.95 -27.80 50.34
C LYS A 246 4.72 -27.08 49.23
N GLU A 247 5.06 -27.81 48.17
CA GLU A 247 5.82 -27.23 47.04
C GLU A 247 5.09 -26.06 46.37
N GLU A 248 3.76 -26.14 46.24
CA GLU A 248 2.95 -25.07 45.68
C GLU A 248 3.01 -23.79 46.54
N GLU A 249 3.01 -23.93 47.86
CA GLU A 249 3.14 -22.79 48.81
C GLU A 249 4.54 -22.16 48.71
N ARG A 250 5.58 -22.99 48.56
CA ARG A 250 6.95 -22.53 48.32
C ARG A 250 7.05 -21.75 47.01
N LYS A 251 6.48 -22.26 45.93
CA LYS A 251 6.47 -21.62 44.60
C LYS A 251 5.73 -20.29 44.62
N GLN A 252 4.58 -20.21 45.30
CA GLN A 252 3.88 -18.94 45.50
C GLN A 252 4.73 -17.91 46.25
N ARG A 253 5.51 -18.35 47.25
CA ARG A 253 6.44 -17.49 47.99
C ARG A 253 7.62 -17.03 47.12
N GLU A 254 8.16 -17.87 46.26
CA GLU A 254 9.16 -17.47 45.25
C GLU A 254 8.60 -16.41 44.31
N ASN A 255 7.41 -16.65 43.74
CA ASN A 255 6.77 -15.74 42.81
C ASN A 255 6.46 -14.39 43.46
N LYS A 256 6.01 -14.40 44.72
CA LYS A 256 5.78 -13.16 45.49
C LYS A 256 7.08 -12.38 45.70
N GLN A 257 8.17 -13.04 46.12
CA GLN A 257 9.47 -12.39 46.29
C GLN A 257 10.03 -11.84 44.97
N LEU A 258 9.87 -12.58 43.87
CA LEU A 258 10.24 -12.10 42.53
C LEU A 258 9.45 -10.85 42.17
N SER A 259 8.12 -10.87 42.33
CA SER A 259 7.26 -9.73 42.05
C SER A 259 7.66 -8.49 42.88
N GLU A 260 7.95 -8.67 44.16
CA GLU A 260 8.43 -7.58 45.04
C GLU A 260 9.78 -7.01 44.55
N ARG A 261 10.74 -7.85 44.14
CA ARG A 261 12.02 -7.39 43.57
C ARG A 261 11.86 -6.63 42.26
N ILE A 262 11.07 -7.16 41.33
CA ILE A 262 10.83 -6.50 40.03
C ILE A 262 10.08 -5.17 40.22
N LYS A 263 9.12 -5.11 41.15
CA LYS A 263 8.46 -3.84 41.50
C LYS A 263 9.44 -2.84 42.12
N ALA A 264 10.37 -3.28 42.97
CA ALA A 264 11.41 -2.40 43.50
C ALA A 264 12.34 -1.85 42.40
N LEU A 265 12.78 -2.70 41.46
CA LEU A 265 13.53 -2.26 40.27
C LEU A 265 12.76 -1.23 39.45
N TYR A 266 11.46 -1.48 39.26
CA TYR A 266 10.59 -0.58 38.52
C TYR A 266 10.46 0.79 39.21
N GLU A 267 10.28 0.82 40.53
CA GLU A 267 10.22 2.07 41.31
C GLU A 267 11.55 2.83 41.29
N GLU A 268 12.69 2.13 41.30
CA GLU A 268 14.01 2.77 41.14
C GLU A 268 14.13 3.46 39.78
N GLY A 269 13.77 2.76 38.69
CA GLY A 269 13.76 3.34 37.35
C GLY A 269 12.75 4.49 37.21
N ARG A 270 11.55 4.33 37.77
CA ARG A 270 10.49 5.37 37.75
C ARG A 270 10.91 6.64 38.50
N ARG A 271 11.66 6.53 39.60
CA ARG A 271 12.20 7.70 40.30
C ARG A 271 13.26 8.45 39.50
N ALA A 272 14.03 7.72 38.69
CA ALA A 272 15.03 8.32 37.83
C ALA A 272 14.41 8.94 36.56
N ASP A 273 13.31 8.36 36.06
CA ASP A 273 12.62 8.82 34.85
C ASP A 273 11.08 8.68 35.00
N ALA A 274 10.48 9.63 35.73
CA ALA A 274 9.07 9.57 36.12
C ALA A 274 8.07 9.72 34.96
N GLU A 275 8.55 10.13 33.78
CA GLU A 275 7.71 10.34 32.61
C GLU A 275 7.63 9.13 31.67
N VAL A 276 8.46 8.09 31.86
CA VAL A 276 8.44 6.89 31.00
C VAL A 276 7.27 6.00 31.38
N PHE A 277 7.03 5.77 32.67
CA PHE A 277 5.84 5.05 33.12
C PHE A 277 5.21 5.65 34.38
N LYS A 278 3.90 5.86 34.34
CA LYS A 278 3.11 6.39 35.47
C LYS A 278 2.36 5.29 36.24
N ASP A 279 2.07 4.18 35.57
CA ASP A 279 1.25 3.10 36.10
C ASP A 279 2.09 2.00 36.75
N ASP A 280 1.54 1.31 37.74
CA ASP A 280 2.17 0.13 38.35
C ASP A 280 2.17 -1.10 37.40
N ILE A 281 3.03 -2.08 37.72
CA ILE A 281 3.00 -3.41 37.07
C ILE A 281 1.75 -4.16 37.54
N ARG A 282 0.88 -4.54 36.59
CA ARG A 282 -0.42 -5.17 36.84
C ARG A 282 -0.42 -6.69 36.70
N LEU A 283 0.72 -7.27 36.34
CA LEU A 283 0.87 -8.72 36.16
C LEU A 283 0.71 -9.51 37.46
N SER A 284 0.10 -10.70 37.35
CA SER A 284 0.14 -11.69 38.44
C SER A 284 1.58 -12.19 38.64
N PRO A 285 1.95 -12.63 39.86
CA PRO A 285 3.29 -13.18 40.11
C PRO A 285 3.67 -14.34 39.18
N GLU A 286 2.70 -15.15 38.75
CA GLU A 286 2.89 -16.26 37.82
C GLU A 286 3.22 -15.77 36.41
N LYS A 287 2.42 -14.84 35.86
CA LYS A 287 2.68 -14.26 34.53
C LYS A 287 4.01 -13.51 34.48
N LEU A 288 4.32 -12.78 35.55
CA LEU A 288 5.60 -12.09 35.70
C LEU A 288 6.78 -13.08 35.69
N ARG A 289 6.67 -14.21 36.42
CA ARG A 289 7.69 -15.26 36.40
C ARG A 289 7.93 -15.79 34.98
N THR A 290 6.87 -16.04 34.22
CA THR A 290 6.97 -16.53 32.84
C THR A 290 7.77 -15.59 31.96
N VAL A 291 7.47 -14.29 32.00
CA VAL A 291 8.22 -13.29 31.21
C VAL A 291 9.67 -13.16 31.66
N VAL A 292 9.93 -13.18 32.98
CA VAL A 292 11.30 -13.18 33.51
C VAL A 292 12.08 -14.39 32.97
N GLY A 293 11.48 -15.57 32.90
CA GLY A 293 12.14 -16.76 32.34
C GLY A 293 12.58 -16.62 30.87
N TYR A 294 11.88 -15.82 30.07
CA TYR A 294 12.29 -15.54 28.68
C TYR A 294 13.48 -14.57 28.57
N LEU A 295 13.65 -13.70 29.57
CA LEU A 295 14.55 -12.55 29.49
C LEU A 295 15.71 -12.61 30.52
N GLU A 296 15.67 -13.44 31.55
CA GLU A 296 16.67 -13.43 32.64
C GLU A 296 18.08 -13.82 32.21
N SER A 297 18.24 -14.57 31.12
CA SER A 297 19.54 -15.09 30.66
C SER A 297 20.30 -14.15 29.73
N ILE A 298 19.62 -13.22 29.07
CA ILE A 298 20.21 -12.37 28.03
C ILE A 298 20.76 -11.08 28.61
N ASN A 299 21.71 -10.44 27.92
CA ASN A 299 22.22 -9.12 28.25
C ASN A 299 21.68 -8.11 27.23
N LEU A 300 20.73 -7.25 27.59
CA LEU A 300 20.21 -6.21 26.68
C LEU A 300 21.20 -5.04 26.52
N GLY A 301 21.97 -4.72 27.55
CA GLY A 301 22.91 -3.59 27.56
C GLY A 301 24.11 -3.80 26.64
N GLU A 302 24.77 -4.96 26.74
CA GLU A 302 25.97 -5.32 25.96
C GLU A 302 25.64 -5.94 24.60
N THR A 303 24.37 -6.26 24.34
CA THR A 303 23.93 -6.63 22.97
C THR A 303 24.09 -5.42 22.06
N ASP A 304 24.65 -5.66 20.87
CA ASP A 304 24.93 -4.63 19.88
C ASP A 304 23.74 -3.67 19.71
N LEU A 305 24.04 -2.37 19.76
CA LEU A 305 23.06 -1.27 19.70
C LEU A 305 22.10 -1.39 18.52
N ASP A 306 22.61 -1.83 17.38
CA ASP A 306 21.79 -1.94 16.19
C ASP A 306 20.93 -3.21 16.23
N SER A 307 21.43 -4.29 16.82
CA SER A 307 20.69 -5.55 17.00
C SER A 307 19.54 -5.41 18.00
N LYS A 308 19.74 -4.72 19.14
CA LYS A 308 18.66 -4.50 20.12
C LYS A 308 17.56 -3.56 19.61
N GLY A 309 17.97 -2.48 18.93
CA GLY A 309 17.03 -1.55 18.30
C GLY A 309 16.18 -2.18 17.22
N ARG A 310 16.80 -2.85 16.24
CA ARG A 310 16.07 -3.48 15.14
C ARG A 310 15.16 -4.61 15.61
N ALA A 311 15.55 -5.38 16.63
CA ALA A 311 14.69 -6.41 17.21
C ALA A 311 13.43 -5.81 17.85
N PHE A 312 13.59 -4.72 18.61
CA PHE A 312 12.47 -4.00 19.22
C PHE A 312 11.56 -3.37 18.16
N GLU A 313 12.13 -2.71 17.14
CA GLU A 313 11.35 -2.14 16.04
C GLU A 313 10.62 -3.20 15.20
N THR A 314 11.24 -4.35 14.96
CA THR A 314 10.61 -5.46 14.22
C THR A 314 9.44 -6.03 15.00
N PHE A 315 9.59 -6.17 16.32
CA PHE A 315 8.52 -6.55 17.22
C PHE A 315 7.38 -5.51 17.20
N MET A 316 7.68 -4.22 17.39
CA MET A 316 6.71 -3.11 17.31
C MET A 316 5.98 -3.06 15.96
N GLY A 317 6.73 -3.13 14.85
CA GLY A 317 6.17 -3.03 13.51
C GLY A 317 5.19 -4.17 13.20
N SER A 318 5.41 -5.37 13.74
CA SER A 318 4.44 -6.48 13.61
C SER A 318 3.17 -6.26 14.44
N PHE A 319 3.30 -5.62 15.61
CA PHE A 319 2.20 -5.36 16.54
C PHE A 319 1.27 -4.23 16.09
N PHE A 320 1.84 -3.06 15.76
CA PHE A 320 1.05 -1.87 15.42
C PHE A 320 0.35 -1.94 14.05
N ARG A 321 0.91 -2.70 13.10
CA ARG A 321 0.30 -2.93 11.77
C ARG A 321 -0.97 -3.78 11.82
N GLY A 322 -1.09 -4.67 12.81
CA GLY A 322 -2.22 -5.58 12.97
C GLY A 322 -3.35 -4.97 13.80
N ASP A 323 -3.14 -4.88 15.11
CA ASP A 323 -4.23 -4.70 16.09
C ASP A 323 -4.60 -3.23 16.36
N PHE A 324 -3.74 -2.28 15.98
CA PHE A 324 -3.91 -0.85 16.31
C PHE A 324 -4.31 0.05 15.15
N GLY A 325 -4.22 -0.43 13.91
CA GLY A 325 -4.54 0.37 12.72
C GLY A 325 -3.71 1.66 12.59
N GLN A 326 -2.54 1.72 13.23
CA GLN A 326 -1.63 2.86 13.19
C GLN A 326 -0.46 2.58 12.25
N TYR A 327 -0.13 3.58 11.45
CA TYR A 327 0.73 3.43 10.28
C TYR A 327 1.97 4.31 10.44
N PHE A 328 3.12 3.67 10.66
CA PHE A 328 4.40 4.35 10.78
C PHE A 328 4.94 4.78 9.42
N THR A 329 5.69 5.88 9.41
CA THR A 329 6.41 6.32 8.21
C THR A 329 7.42 5.25 7.77
N PRO A 330 7.37 4.77 6.52
CA PRO A 330 8.29 3.78 6.00
C PRO A 330 9.76 4.20 6.06
N ARG A 331 10.65 3.27 6.45
CA ARG A 331 12.08 3.55 6.67
C ARG A 331 12.79 4.22 5.47
N PRO A 332 12.57 3.83 4.20
CA PRO A 332 13.22 4.50 3.07
C PRO A 332 12.88 6.00 2.99
N ILE A 333 11.64 6.37 3.34
CA ILE A 333 11.20 7.78 3.35
C ILE A 333 11.82 8.54 4.53
N VAL A 334 11.84 7.92 5.71
CA VAL A 334 12.48 8.52 6.91
C VAL A 334 13.97 8.77 6.66
N LYS A 335 14.68 7.75 6.17
CA LYS A 335 16.10 7.85 5.79
C LYS A 335 16.32 8.95 4.76
N PHE A 336 15.52 9.00 3.70
CA PHE A 336 15.59 10.03 2.67
C PHE A 336 15.49 11.44 3.26
N ILE A 337 14.46 11.72 4.06
CA ILE A 337 14.25 13.05 4.68
C ILE A 337 15.42 13.46 5.57
N VAL A 338 15.90 12.54 6.42
CA VAL A 338 16.98 12.84 7.36
C VAL A 338 18.32 12.99 6.65
N ASP A 339 18.62 12.16 5.65
CA ASP A 339 19.90 12.14 4.95
C ASP A 339 20.14 13.44 4.15
N VAL A 340 19.09 14.02 3.54
CA VAL A 340 19.22 15.23 2.71
C VAL A 340 19.38 16.53 3.51
N LEU A 341 18.85 16.60 4.73
CA LEU A 341 18.96 17.80 5.56
C LEU A 341 20.34 17.89 6.23
N PRO A 342 20.94 19.08 6.37
CA PRO A 342 22.28 19.25 6.97
C PRO A 342 22.26 19.15 8.52
N ILE A 343 21.69 18.07 9.07
CA ILE A 343 21.66 17.78 10.51
C ILE A 343 23.06 17.35 10.97
N GLN A 344 23.55 17.99 12.03
CA GLN A 344 24.84 17.75 12.70
C GLN A 344 24.65 17.56 14.22
N HIS A 345 25.67 17.09 14.93
CA HIS A 345 25.65 16.86 16.38
C HIS A 345 25.25 18.07 17.27
N ASN A 346 25.31 19.30 16.76
CA ASN A 346 24.90 20.52 17.48
C ASN A 346 23.51 21.05 17.07
N SER A 347 22.85 20.40 16.10
CA SER A 347 21.54 20.80 15.58
C SER A 347 20.43 20.47 16.55
N LEU A 348 19.39 21.30 16.65
CA LEU A 348 18.15 21.01 17.39
C LEU A 348 17.08 20.46 16.45
N VAL A 349 16.62 19.23 16.71
CA VAL A 349 15.67 18.51 15.86
C VAL A 349 14.38 18.22 16.62
N LEU A 350 13.24 18.56 16.01
CA LEU A 350 11.91 18.27 16.55
C LEU A 350 11.10 17.43 15.56
N ASP A 351 10.38 16.44 16.08
CA ASP A 351 9.25 15.81 15.40
C ASP A 351 7.96 16.10 16.18
N THR A 352 7.05 16.85 15.57
CA THR A 352 5.79 17.29 16.19
C THR A 352 4.73 16.19 16.29
N SER A 353 4.95 15.06 15.64
CA SER A 353 4.06 13.89 15.63
C SER A 353 4.91 12.62 15.48
N CYS A 354 5.71 12.32 16.50
CA CYS A 354 6.85 11.43 16.38
C CYS A 354 6.52 9.94 16.26
N GLY A 355 5.28 9.53 16.55
CA GLY A 355 4.91 8.11 16.56
C GLY A 355 5.86 7.33 17.45
N SER A 356 6.43 6.22 16.95
CA SER A 356 7.42 5.41 17.65
C SER A 356 8.87 5.97 17.65
N GLY A 357 9.07 7.22 17.23
CA GLY A 357 10.37 7.89 17.22
C GLY A 357 11.24 7.63 15.99
N GLY A 358 10.68 7.14 14.88
CA GLY A 358 11.46 6.73 13.70
C GLY A 358 12.35 7.83 13.12
N PHE A 359 11.84 9.06 13.00
CA PHE A 359 12.63 10.23 12.54
C PHE A 359 13.75 10.60 13.52
N LEU A 360 13.46 10.60 14.82
CA LEU A 360 14.44 10.91 15.88
C LEU A 360 15.58 9.89 15.88
N LEU A 361 15.25 8.61 15.72
CA LEU A 361 16.25 7.54 15.66
C LEU A 361 17.15 7.66 14.43
N HIS A 362 16.60 7.95 13.25
CA HIS A 362 17.42 8.12 12.05
C HIS A 362 18.29 9.38 12.14
N ALA A 363 17.82 10.45 12.80
CA ALA A 363 18.65 11.62 13.09
C ALA A 363 19.82 11.25 14.02
N LEU A 364 19.57 10.43 15.06
CA LEU A 364 20.61 9.88 15.92
C LEU A 364 21.61 9.00 15.15
N GLU A 365 21.13 8.12 14.26
CA GLU A 365 21.98 7.27 13.41
C GLU A 365 22.86 8.11 12.48
N LYS A 366 22.34 9.21 11.93
CA LYS A 366 23.12 10.17 11.14
C LYS A 366 24.26 10.79 11.95
N VAL A 367 23.99 11.25 13.17
CA VAL A 367 25.03 11.80 14.06
C VAL A 367 26.02 10.72 14.53
N ARG A 368 25.61 9.46 14.64
CA ARG A 368 26.55 8.34 14.88
C ARG A 368 27.49 8.11 13.70
N ARG A 369 26.99 8.19 12.46
CA ARG A 369 27.83 8.13 11.26
C ARG A 369 28.82 9.30 11.23
N GLU A 370 28.37 10.50 11.56
CA GLU A 370 29.24 11.67 11.76
C GLU A 370 30.32 11.38 12.82
N ALA A 371 29.96 10.84 13.99
CA ALA A 371 30.91 10.46 15.03
C ALA A 371 31.94 9.41 14.56
N ASN A 372 31.52 8.43 13.75
CA ASN A 372 32.42 7.43 13.18
C ASN A 372 33.48 8.08 12.25
N GLU A 373 33.10 9.12 11.51
CA GLU A 373 34.01 9.87 10.64
C GLU A 373 35.03 10.69 11.44
N TYR A 374 34.61 11.32 12.54
CA TYR A 374 35.51 12.08 13.42
C TYR A 374 36.43 11.20 14.29
N TYR A 375 35.98 9.98 14.64
CA TYR A 375 36.69 9.07 15.56
C TYR A 375 36.78 7.65 14.98
N PRO A 376 37.56 7.43 13.91
CA PRO A 376 37.58 6.16 13.18
C PRO A 376 38.15 4.98 13.99
N ASN A 377 38.96 5.23 15.03
CA ASN A 377 39.59 4.20 15.85
C ASN A 377 38.86 3.93 17.16
N TYR A 378 37.62 4.43 17.33
CA TYR A 378 36.82 4.31 18.57
C TYR A 378 36.65 2.88 19.09
N LYS A 379 36.75 1.86 18.22
CA LYS A 379 36.69 0.44 18.62
C LYS A 379 37.97 -0.08 19.29
N THR A 380 39.10 0.60 19.12
CA THR A 380 40.43 0.15 19.54
C THR A 380 41.14 1.12 20.47
N ASP A 381 40.84 2.42 20.41
CA ASP A 381 41.37 3.45 21.30
C ASP A 381 40.31 3.89 22.33
N PRO A 382 40.50 3.62 23.63
CA PRO A 382 39.60 4.07 24.70
C PRO A 382 39.38 5.59 24.76
N LYS A 383 40.33 6.41 24.30
CA LYS A 383 40.17 7.87 24.28
C LYS A 383 39.23 8.31 23.16
N GLU A 384 39.40 7.75 21.96
CA GLU A 384 38.48 7.99 20.85
C GLU A 384 37.08 7.42 21.16
N TYR A 385 36.99 6.26 21.83
CA TYR A 385 35.72 5.70 22.29
C TYR A 385 34.92 6.71 23.13
N ASN A 386 35.55 7.31 24.13
CA ASN A 386 34.87 8.27 25.01
C ASN A 386 34.40 9.53 24.26
N LYS A 387 35.22 10.05 23.33
CA LYS A 387 34.85 11.21 22.53
C LYS A 387 33.74 10.90 21.53
N HIS A 388 33.81 9.72 20.89
CA HIS A 388 32.77 9.20 20.01
C HIS A 388 31.44 9.08 20.76
N TYR A 389 31.45 8.43 21.92
CA TYR A 389 30.28 8.30 22.79
C TYR A 389 29.70 9.65 23.15
N GLN A 390 30.51 10.58 23.67
CA GLN A 390 30.05 11.92 24.03
C GLN A 390 29.48 12.71 22.84
N HIS A 391 30.05 12.55 21.65
CA HIS A 391 29.63 13.28 20.45
C HIS A 391 28.17 12.96 20.07
N TRP A 392 27.81 11.68 19.96
CA TRP A 392 26.43 11.32 19.62
C TRP A 392 25.50 11.30 20.83
N HIS A 393 25.98 10.97 22.04
CA HIS A 393 25.15 10.88 23.24
C HIS A 393 24.67 12.26 23.71
N ASN A 394 25.52 13.30 23.63
CA ASN A 394 25.10 14.65 23.98
C ASN A 394 23.99 15.17 23.04
N PHE A 395 24.09 14.84 21.75
CA PHE A 395 23.05 15.16 20.76
C PHE A 395 21.74 14.44 21.11
N ALA A 396 21.82 13.14 21.37
CA ALA A 396 20.66 12.31 21.75
C ALA A 396 19.93 12.92 22.97
N GLN A 397 20.66 13.15 24.06
CA GLN A 397 20.12 13.61 25.32
C GLN A 397 19.54 15.03 25.28
N SER A 398 20.19 15.97 24.58
CA SER A 398 19.90 17.40 24.69
C SER A 398 19.25 18.02 23.46
N ASN A 399 19.34 17.36 22.29
CA ASN A 399 19.05 18.00 21.01
C ASN A 399 17.93 17.34 20.18
N LEU A 400 17.46 16.15 20.57
CA LEU A 400 16.30 15.49 19.95
C LEU A 400 15.02 15.74 20.76
N PHE A 401 13.94 16.11 20.09
CA PHE A 401 12.64 16.39 20.72
C PHE A 401 11.50 15.74 19.95
N GLY A 402 10.52 15.17 20.66
CA GLY A 402 9.38 14.49 20.07
C GLY A 402 8.06 14.81 20.78
N ILE A 403 6.97 14.95 20.02
CA ILE A 403 5.63 15.08 20.56
C ILE A 403 4.76 13.98 19.96
N GLU A 404 4.04 13.24 20.80
CA GLU A 404 3.07 12.23 20.38
C GLU A 404 1.80 12.36 21.22
N ILE A 405 0.64 12.37 20.55
CA ILE A 405 -0.65 12.58 21.22
C ILE A 405 -1.10 11.34 22.01
N ASN A 406 -0.77 10.15 21.52
CA ASN A 406 -1.09 8.90 22.18
C ASN A 406 -0.03 8.55 23.23
N GLU A 407 -0.45 8.50 24.50
CA GLU A 407 0.46 8.21 25.60
C GLU A 407 1.19 6.87 25.45
N GLN A 408 0.52 5.81 25.00
CA GLN A 408 1.15 4.49 24.83
C GLN A 408 2.25 4.54 23.75
N ILE A 409 2.00 5.25 22.65
CA ILE A 409 2.97 5.35 21.55
C ILE A 409 4.12 6.29 21.91
N ALA A 410 3.85 7.36 22.65
CA ALA A 410 4.89 8.21 23.23
C ALA A 410 5.81 7.39 24.15
N ARG A 411 5.28 6.47 24.96
CA ARG A 411 6.07 5.53 25.77
C ARG A 411 6.93 4.62 24.89
N VAL A 412 6.36 4.09 23.79
CA VAL A 412 7.11 3.27 22.83
C VAL A 412 8.28 4.06 22.23
N ALA A 413 8.06 5.32 21.83
CA ALA A 413 9.14 6.18 21.35
C ALA A 413 10.22 6.39 22.41
N LYS A 414 9.83 6.70 23.66
CA LYS A 414 10.78 6.81 24.79
C LYS A 414 11.60 5.52 24.94
N MET A 415 10.92 4.37 25.02
CA MET A 415 11.53 3.03 25.10
C MET A 415 12.50 2.77 23.95
N ASN A 416 12.13 3.14 22.73
CA ASN A 416 13.00 3.01 21.56
C ASN A 416 14.27 3.86 21.73
N MET A 417 14.15 5.11 22.21
CA MET A 417 15.31 5.95 22.54
C MET A 417 16.14 5.37 23.71
N ILE A 418 15.52 4.77 24.75
CA ILE A 418 16.21 4.09 25.88
C ILE A 418 17.08 2.95 25.38
N ILE A 419 16.50 2.08 24.56
CA ILE A 419 17.18 0.90 24.02
C ILE A 419 18.38 1.34 23.20
N HIS A 420 18.30 2.47 22.52
CA HIS A 420 19.39 3.07 21.77
C HIS A 420 20.38 3.91 22.59
N ASP A 421 20.36 3.85 23.93
CA ASP A 421 21.30 4.56 24.81
C ASP A 421 21.34 6.10 24.58
N ASP A 422 20.20 6.67 24.18
CA ASP A 422 20.02 8.13 24.02
C ASP A 422 19.98 8.85 25.39
N GLY A 423 19.31 8.26 26.38
CA GLY A 423 19.08 8.87 27.69
C GLY A 423 17.74 9.65 27.84
N HIS A 424 16.96 9.84 26.77
CA HIS A 424 15.50 10.08 26.71
C HIS A 424 14.88 11.10 27.69
N THR A 425 15.21 12.39 27.49
CA THR A 425 14.61 13.49 28.28
C THR A 425 13.55 14.33 27.57
N ASN A 426 13.29 14.11 26.27
CA ASN A 426 12.61 15.11 25.43
C ASN A 426 11.49 14.59 24.51
N VAL A 427 10.93 13.41 24.77
CA VAL A 427 9.69 12.95 24.12
C VAL A 427 8.53 13.20 25.07
N ILE A 428 7.44 13.82 24.62
CA ILE A 428 6.28 14.12 25.46
C ILE A 428 4.98 13.53 24.91
N ALA A 429 4.11 13.11 25.83
CA ALA A 429 2.75 12.67 25.53
C ALA A 429 1.80 13.87 25.57
N ALA A 430 1.61 14.56 24.44
CA ALA A 430 0.79 15.75 24.34
C ALA A 430 0.24 15.97 22.92
N ASP A 431 -0.84 16.74 22.82
CA ASP A 431 -1.35 17.21 21.52
C ASP A 431 -0.37 18.24 20.92
N GLY A 432 0.30 17.88 19.82
CA GLY A 432 1.31 18.70 19.15
C GLY A 432 0.80 20.04 18.61
N LEU A 433 -0.51 20.22 18.47
CA LEU A 433 -1.13 21.49 18.06
C LEU A 433 -1.37 22.46 19.23
N ARG A 434 -1.06 22.07 20.47
CA ARG A 434 -1.17 22.97 21.62
C ARG A 434 -0.06 24.01 21.64
N ASP A 435 -0.34 25.10 22.33
CA ASP A 435 0.62 26.18 22.45
C ASP A 435 1.86 25.77 23.27
N SER A 436 3.03 26.28 22.90
CA SER A 436 4.30 26.06 23.61
C SER A 436 4.16 26.28 25.12
N GLU A 437 3.46 27.33 25.57
CA GLU A 437 3.28 27.57 27.00
C GLU A 437 2.45 26.48 27.70
N ASP A 438 1.42 25.96 27.04
CA ASP A 438 0.58 24.88 27.59
C ASP A 438 1.35 23.55 27.60
N LEU A 439 2.14 23.27 26.55
CA LEU A 439 3.03 22.11 26.50
C LEU A 439 4.04 22.14 27.66
N ILE A 440 4.72 23.26 27.87
CA ILE A 440 5.69 23.43 28.96
C ILE A 440 5.00 23.30 30.32
N LYS A 441 3.81 23.88 30.51
CA LYS A 441 3.07 23.78 31.78
C LYS A 441 2.64 22.35 32.12
N ARG A 442 2.31 21.53 31.11
CA ARG A 442 1.83 20.15 31.30
C ARG A 442 2.94 19.13 31.49
N THR A 443 4.10 19.38 30.88
CA THR A 443 5.21 18.42 30.83
C THR A 443 6.41 18.85 31.65
N GLU A 444 6.41 20.10 32.15
CA GLU A 444 7.55 20.74 32.82
C GLU A 444 8.82 20.84 31.96
N ASN A 445 8.78 20.36 30.71
CA ASN A 445 9.89 20.39 29.78
C ASN A 445 9.95 21.74 29.04
N LYS A 446 10.87 22.60 29.47
CA LYS A 446 11.16 23.92 28.85
C LYS A 446 11.77 23.83 27.45
N GLY A 447 12.07 22.61 26.99
CA GLY A 447 12.46 22.22 25.64
C GLY A 447 11.60 22.83 24.53
N PHE A 448 10.29 22.69 24.69
CA PHE A 448 9.28 22.97 23.66
C PHE A 448 8.91 24.46 23.57
N THR A 449 9.92 25.31 23.36
CA THR A 449 9.74 26.76 23.14
C THR A 449 9.72 27.06 21.64
N TYR A 450 8.91 28.04 21.23
CA TYR A 450 8.90 28.54 19.85
C TYR A 450 10.23 29.20 19.42
N ASN A 451 10.44 29.30 18.10
CA ASN A 451 11.63 29.89 17.47
C ASN A 451 12.97 29.30 17.95
N ARG A 452 13.01 28.00 18.21
CA ARG A 452 14.16 27.32 18.82
C ARG A 452 14.84 26.30 17.90
N PHE A 453 14.06 25.58 17.10
CA PHE A 453 14.54 24.38 16.42
C PHE A 453 15.19 24.69 15.07
N ASP A 454 16.31 24.04 14.76
CA ASP A 454 17.00 24.10 13.46
C ASP A 454 16.22 23.31 12.40
N PHE A 455 15.75 22.13 12.79
CA PHE A 455 15.08 21.19 11.90
C PHE A 455 13.79 20.70 12.53
N VAL A 456 12.70 20.73 11.76
CA VAL A 456 11.48 20.01 12.08
C VAL A 456 11.27 18.96 10.99
N ILE A 457 11.27 17.68 11.39
CA ILE A 457 11.10 16.52 10.50
C ILE A 457 9.89 15.74 11.00
N THR A 458 8.82 15.64 10.20
CA THR A 458 7.56 15.15 10.75
C THR A 458 6.61 14.57 9.69
N ASN A 459 5.74 13.65 10.14
CA ASN A 459 4.65 13.09 9.35
C ASN A 459 3.35 13.16 10.19
N PRO A 460 2.61 14.28 10.12
CA PRO A 460 1.41 14.47 10.92
C PRO A 460 0.23 13.65 10.40
N PRO A 461 -0.79 13.42 11.25
CA PRO A 461 -1.96 12.62 10.86
C PRO A 461 -2.73 13.25 9.68
N PHE A 462 -3.10 12.43 8.69
CA PHE A 462 -3.82 12.85 7.49
C PHE A 462 -5.34 12.74 7.64
N GLY A 463 -6.07 13.67 7.02
CA GLY A 463 -7.51 13.54 6.77
C GLY A 463 -8.40 13.69 7.99
N SER A 464 -7.84 13.97 9.16
CA SER A 464 -8.60 14.33 10.36
C SER A 464 -8.98 15.81 10.30
N VAL A 465 -10.19 16.14 10.71
CA VAL A 465 -10.72 17.50 10.71
C VAL A 465 -11.03 17.90 12.14
N ILE A 466 -10.38 18.94 12.64
CA ILE A 466 -10.66 19.48 13.98
C ILE A 466 -11.75 20.55 13.84
N LYS A 467 -12.80 20.43 14.65
CA LYS A 467 -13.86 21.45 14.73
C LYS A 467 -13.56 22.46 15.83
N GLN A 468 -13.90 23.71 15.57
CA GLN A 468 -13.73 24.80 16.54
C GLN A 468 -14.51 24.55 17.84
N THR A 469 -15.66 23.87 17.76
CA THR A 469 -16.47 23.47 18.92
C THR A 469 -15.80 22.43 19.81
N GLU A 470 -14.84 21.67 19.28
CA GLU A 470 -14.13 20.60 19.99
C GLU A 470 -12.83 21.11 20.61
N GLN A 471 -12.09 21.97 19.91
CA GLN A 471 -10.84 22.55 20.37
C GLN A 471 -10.78 24.07 20.12
N ALA A 472 -10.90 24.85 21.19
CA ALA A 472 -10.95 26.31 21.10
C ALA A 472 -9.62 26.96 20.64
N TYR A 473 -8.49 26.26 20.73
CA TYR A 473 -7.18 26.79 20.31
C TYR A 473 -7.06 26.99 18.80
N ILE A 474 -7.98 26.46 17.99
CA ILE A 474 -7.95 26.58 16.52
C ILE A 474 -7.94 28.05 16.08
N SER A 475 -8.64 28.95 16.78
CA SER A 475 -8.69 30.38 16.44
C SER A 475 -7.35 31.11 16.57
N GLN A 476 -6.35 30.47 17.19
CA GLN A 476 -4.98 31.00 17.29
C GLN A 476 -4.18 30.80 16.01
N TYR A 477 -4.65 29.95 15.09
CA TYR A 477 -3.96 29.63 13.83
C TYR A 477 -4.45 30.52 12.70
N SER A 478 -3.52 31.16 11.99
CA SER A 478 -3.85 32.00 10.83
C SER A 478 -4.49 31.18 9.69
N PHE A 479 -4.06 29.94 9.48
CA PHE A 479 -4.66 29.05 8.48
C PHE A 479 -6.06 28.56 8.89
N ALA A 480 -6.48 28.73 10.14
CA ALA A 480 -7.86 28.48 10.56
C ALA A 480 -8.80 29.68 10.38
N MET A 481 -8.28 30.81 9.89
CA MET A 481 -9.08 31.98 9.56
C MET A 481 -9.51 31.95 8.09
N LYS A 482 -10.71 32.43 7.78
CA LYS A 482 -11.10 32.78 6.41
C LYS A 482 -10.41 34.10 6.07
N ALA A 483 -9.45 34.04 5.14
CA ALA A 483 -8.79 35.22 4.61
C ALA A 483 -9.81 36.18 3.97
N VAL A 484 -9.48 37.48 3.98
CA VAL A 484 -10.28 38.49 3.28
C VAL A 484 -10.13 38.25 1.78
N ASP A 485 -11.24 37.96 1.12
CA ASP A 485 -11.30 37.92 -0.34
C ASP A 485 -11.20 39.36 -0.84
N TRP A 486 -10.04 39.70 -1.41
CA TRP A 486 -9.74 41.04 -1.89
C TRP A 486 -10.72 41.49 -2.98
N LEU A 487 -11.33 40.57 -3.72
CA LEU A 487 -12.33 40.88 -4.75
C LEU A 487 -13.77 40.90 -4.20
N ASN A 488 -13.99 40.63 -2.91
CA ASN A 488 -15.31 40.72 -2.29
C ASN A 488 -15.34 41.83 -1.22
N PRO A 489 -15.94 42.99 -1.51
CA PRO A 489 -15.99 44.12 -0.57
C PRO A 489 -16.73 43.83 0.74
N LYS A 490 -17.54 42.76 0.79
CA LYS A 490 -18.28 42.32 1.98
C LYS A 490 -17.52 41.25 2.77
N SER A 491 -16.39 40.77 2.26
CA SER A 491 -15.57 39.76 2.94
C SER A 491 -14.91 40.34 4.17
N ARG A 492 -14.90 39.57 5.26
CA ARG A 492 -14.27 39.91 6.53
C ARG A 492 -13.55 38.69 7.04
N THR A 493 -12.47 38.92 7.79
CA THR A 493 -11.80 37.84 8.51
C THR A 493 -12.79 37.22 9.48
N THR A 494 -13.03 35.93 9.31
CA THR A 494 -13.96 35.15 10.13
C THR A 494 -13.32 33.80 10.45
N GLU A 495 -13.69 33.20 11.58
CA GLU A 495 -13.18 31.90 11.97
C GLU A 495 -13.77 30.81 11.05
N ARG A 496 -12.98 29.78 10.73
CA ARG A 496 -13.47 28.58 10.07
C ARG A 496 -14.06 27.64 11.12
N ASP A 497 -15.21 27.06 10.79
CA ASP A 497 -15.87 26.07 11.67
C ASP A 497 -15.01 24.82 11.92
N SER A 498 -14.13 24.51 10.95
CA SER A 498 -13.22 23.37 11.02
C SER A 498 -12.01 23.54 10.11
N GLN A 499 -10.94 22.79 10.41
CA GLN A 499 -9.72 22.75 9.62
C GLN A 499 -9.07 21.34 9.64
N SER A 500 -8.43 20.95 8.54
CA SER A 500 -7.65 19.71 8.46
C SER A 500 -6.39 19.76 9.33
N THR A 501 -6.07 18.68 10.04
CA THR A 501 -4.94 18.59 10.98
C THR A 501 -3.61 18.94 10.32
N GLU A 502 -3.34 18.41 9.14
CA GLU A 502 -2.10 18.61 8.40
C GLU A 502 -1.82 20.09 8.06
N VAL A 503 -2.88 20.91 7.88
CA VAL A 503 -2.75 22.36 7.63
C VAL A 503 -2.35 23.11 8.90
N LEU A 504 -2.87 22.68 10.06
CA LEU A 504 -2.52 23.29 11.35
C LEU A 504 -1.08 22.93 11.76
N PHE A 505 -0.66 21.67 11.52
CA PHE A 505 0.70 21.23 11.80
C PHE A 505 1.74 22.00 10.98
N LEU A 506 1.45 22.34 9.72
CA LEU A 506 2.32 23.17 8.88
C LEU A 506 2.62 24.54 9.51
N GLU A 507 1.61 25.17 10.12
CA GLU A 507 1.77 26.44 10.84
C GLU A 507 2.41 26.23 12.22
N GLN A 508 2.10 25.14 12.91
CA GLN A 508 2.72 24.84 14.20
C GLN A 508 4.23 24.58 14.07
N CYS A 509 4.64 23.84 13.04
CA CYS A 509 6.05 23.63 12.70
C CYS A 509 6.75 24.97 12.41
N HIS A 510 6.09 25.90 11.71
CA HIS A 510 6.60 27.26 11.49
C HIS A 510 6.92 27.96 12.83
N ARG A 511 6.04 27.84 13.82
CA ARG A 511 6.20 28.52 15.12
C ARG A 511 7.37 27.93 15.92
N PHE A 512 7.62 26.62 15.84
CA PHE A 512 8.75 25.98 16.51
C PHE A 512 10.11 26.26 15.85
N LEU A 513 10.16 26.37 14.52
CA LEU A 513 11.39 26.64 13.79
C LEU A 513 11.98 28.02 14.12
N LYS A 514 13.30 28.10 14.25
CA LYS A 514 14.00 29.39 14.24
C LYS A 514 14.06 29.96 12.81
N GLU A 515 14.38 31.24 12.68
CA GLU A 515 14.60 31.86 11.37
C GLU A 515 15.71 31.12 10.60
N GLY A 516 15.46 30.83 9.32
CA GLY A 516 16.39 30.04 8.49
C GLY A 516 16.36 28.53 8.75
N GLY A 517 15.60 28.04 9.74
CA GLY A 517 15.43 26.61 10.00
C GLY A 517 14.65 25.88 8.90
N TYR A 518 14.84 24.56 8.82
CA TYR A 518 14.26 23.71 7.79
C TYR A 518 13.09 22.87 8.31
N LEU A 519 12.00 22.84 7.55
CA LEU A 519 10.89 21.90 7.72
C LEU A 519 10.95 20.86 6.60
N ALA A 520 10.95 19.58 6.96
CA ALA A 520 10.61 18.51 6.03
C ALA A 520 9.36 17.79 6.54
N MET A 521 8.27 17.91 5.79
CA MET A 521 6.96 17.42 6.20
C MET A 521 6.37 16.53 5.12
N VAL A 522 5.91 15.34 5.50
CA VAL A 522 5.09 14.51 4.61
C VAL A 522 3.69 15.12 4.57
N VAL A 523 3.17 15.38 3.37
CA VAL A 523 1.86 16.01 3.14
C VAL A 523 1.05 15.22 2.11
N PRO A 524 -0.29 15.16 2.24
CA PRO A 524 -1.13 14.67 1.17
C PRO A 524 -1.08 15.61 -0.04
N ASP A 525 -1.07 15.05 -1.25
CA ASP A 525 -1.01 15.84 -2.50
C ASP A 525 -2.14 16.87 -2.59
N GLY A 526 -3.27 16.66 -1.90
CA GLY A 526 -4.37 17.61 -1.82
C GLY A 526 -3.96 19.02 -1.36
N ILE A 527 -2.97 19.16 -0.46
CA ILE A 527 -2.41 20.48 -0.08
C ILE A 527 -1.74 21.16 -1.28
N LEU A 528 -1.09 20.39 -2.14
CA LEU A 528 -0.34 20.86 -3.30
C LEU A 528 -1.23 21.17 -4.51
N THR A 529 -2.40 20.51 -4.61
CA THR A 529 -3.25 20.55 -5.82
C THR A 529 -4.61 21.22 -5.64
N ASN A 530 -5.28 21.09 -4.48
CA ASN A 530 -6.70 21.44 -4.36
C ASN A 530 -6.91 22.95 -4.36
N SER A 531 -7.84 23.45 -5.19
CA SER A 531 -8.17 24.88 -5.27
C SER A 531 -8.72 25.44 -3.96
N SER A 532 -9.47 24.63 -3.19
CA SER A 532 -9.98 25.03 -1.86
C SER A 532 -8.88 25.31 -0.83
N LEU A 533 -7.67 24.80 -1.05
CA LEU A 533 -6.48 24.98 -0.20
C LEU A 533 -5.47 25.98 -0.79
N GLN A 534 -5.85 26.75 -1.80
CA GLN A 534 -4.98 27.77 -2.42
C GLN A 534 -4.40 28.75 -1.39
N TYR A 535 -5.20 29.19 -0.42
CA TYR A 535 -4.76 30.08 0.67
C TYR A 535 -3.64 29.47 1.54
N VAL A 536 -3.58 28.14 1.67
CA VAL A 536 -2.50 27.45 2.40
C VAL A 536 -1.20 27.57 1.61
N ARG A 537 -1.24 27.35 0.30
CA ARG A 537 -0.06 27.48 -0.58
C ARG A 537 0.44 28.92 -0.64
N GLU A 538 -0.47 29.89 -0.71
CA GLU A 538 -0.11 31.32 -0.63
C GLU A 538 0.56 31.67 0.70
N GLY A 539 0.07 31.09 1.80
CA GLY A 539 0.69 31.24 3.10
C GLY A 539 2.04 30.52 3.25
N ILE A 540 2.25 29.40 2.55
CA ILE A 540 3.56 28.75 2.44
C ILE A 540 4.54 29.70 1.75
N GLU A 541 4.16 30.26 0.59
CA GLU A 541 4.99 31.23 -0.15
C GLU A 541 5.36 32.46 0.70
N GLU A 542 4.48 32.90 1.61
CA GLU A 542 4.74 34.05 2.48
C GLU A 542 5.71 33.74 3.62
N LYS A 543 5.56 32.57 4.25
CA LYS A 543 6.28 32.21 5.49
C LYS A 543 7.58 31.45 5.22
N TYR A 544 7.71 30.84 4.04
CA TYR A 544 8.79 29.92 3.71
C TYR A 544 9.35 30.12 2.31
N ARG A 545 10.66 29.89 2.18
CA ARG A 545 11.26 29.49 0.91
C ARG A 545 10.91 28.04 0.64
N ILE A 546 10.27 27.78 -0.49
CA ILE A 546 10.01 26.41 -0.96
C ILE A 546 11.32 25.86 -1.52
N VAL A 547 11.91 24.88 -0.84
CA VAL A 547 13.20 24.29 -1.23
C VAL A 547 12.96 23.17 -2.23
N ALA A 548 12.11 22.20 -1.85
CA ALA A 548 11.84 21.06 -2.72
C ALA A 548 10.47 20.45 -2.51
N VAL A 549 9.94 19.83 -3.56
CA VAL A 549 8.75 18.98 -3.51
C VAL A 549 9.07 17.64 -4.17
N VAL A 550 9.04 16.56 -3.40
CA VAL A 550 9.31 15.21 -3.90
C VAL A 550 8.05 14.36 -3.82
N SER A 551 7.49 14.02 -4.97
CA SER A 551 6.27 13.21 -5.08
C SER A 551 6.60 11.73 -4.88
N MET A 552 5.84 11.07 -4.01
CA MET A 552 6.00 9.64 -3.73
C MET A 552 4.99 8.81 -4.53
N PRO A 553 5.26 7.52 -4.79
CA PRO A 553 4.30 6.67 -5.45
C PRO A 553 3.06 6.51 -4.57
N GLN A 554 1.89 6.32 -5.19
CA GLN A 554 0.64 6.14 -4.44
C GLN A 554 0.70 4.95 -3.47
N THR A 555 1.51 3.95 -3.81
CA THR A 555 1.74 2.74 -3.03
C THR A 555 2.62 2.97 -1.80
N ALA A 556 3.24 4.14 -1.65
CA ALA A 556 4.22 4.42 -0.61
C ALA A 556 3.70 4.13 0.80
N PHE A 557 2.45 4.50 1.10
CA PHE A 557 1.83 4.24 2.39
C PHE A 557 0.78 3.11 2.31
N SER A 558 0.66 2.40 1.17
CA SER A 558 -0.33 1.33 0.98
C SER A 558 -0.01 0.08 1.80
N ALA A 559 1.27 -0.27 1.93
CA ALA A 559 1.74 -1.35 2.80
C ALA A 559 1.46 -1.06 4.29
N THR A 560 1.37 0.23 4.61
CA THR A 560 0.93 0.76 5.89
C THR A 560 -0.53 1.23 5.77
N GLY A 561 -1.38 0.50 5.05
CA GLY A 561 -2.85 0.65 5.01
C GLY A 561 -3.45 2.00 4.56
N ALA A 562 -2.65 2.97 4.08
CA ALA A 562 -3.13 4.26 3.58
C ALA A 562 -2.92 4.39 2.05
N GLY A 563 -4.01 4.58 1.29
CA GLY A 563 -3.98 4.70 -0.17
C GLY A 563 -3.86 6.14 -0.70
N VAL A 564 -3.54 7.11 0.17
CA VAL A 564 -3.48 8.53 -0.19
C VAL A 564 -2.13 8.85 -0.82
N LYS A 565 -2.16 9.39 -2.05
CA LYS A 565 -0.97 9.91 -2.71
C LYS A 565 -0.40 11.08 -1.90
N SER A 566 0.88 10.98 -1.58
CA SER A 566 1.57 11.89 -0.66
C SER A 566 2.89 12.36 -1.27
N SER A 567 3.37 13.49 -0.79
CA SER A 567 4.63 14.10 -1.21
C SER A 567 5.39 14.58 0.03
N VAL A 568 6.70 14.73 -0.10
CA VAL A 568 7.54 15.36 0.93
C VAL A 568 7.83 16.79 0.53
N LEU A 569 7.48 17.72 1.42
CA LEU A 569 7.67 19.15 1.24
C LEU A 569 8.85 19.61 2.10
N PHE A 570 9.88 20.16 1.45
CA PHE A 570 11.04 20.78 2.11
C PHE A 570 10.92 22.29 2.04
N LEU A 571 10.88 22.95 3.20
CA LEU A 571 10.72 24.39 3.34
C LEU A 571 11.83 24.96 4.22
N LYS A 572 12.24 26.20 3.96
CA LYS A 572 13.15 26.96 4.82
C LYS A 572 12.43 28.21 5.33
N LYS A 573 12.35 28.38 6.65
CA LYS A 573 11.61 29.48 7.29
C LYS A 573 12.24 30.84 6.96
N TYR A 574 11.42 31.78 6.49
CA TYR A 574 11.87 33.16 6.30
C TYR A 574 12.02 33.88 7.63
N SER A 575 12.78 34.98 7.64
CA SER A 575 12.73 35.93 8.74
C SER A 575 11.38 36.64 8.78
N GLN A 576 11.04 37.16 9.96
CA GLN A 576 9.80 37.93 10.12
C GLN A 576 9.74 39.13 9.14
N ALA A 577 10.87 39.81 8.93
CA ALA A 577 10.96 40.96 8.02
C ALA A 577 10.70 40.60 6.55
N VAL A 578 11.21 39.45 6.08
CA VAL A 578 10.97 38.97 4.71
C VAL A 578 9.50 38.58 4.54
N THR A 579 8.93 37.88 5.52
CA THR A 579 7.50 37.49 5.52
C THR A 579 6.61 38.72 5.38
N GLU A 580 6.84 39.75 6.20
CA GLU A 580 6.08 41.00 6.16
C GLU A 580 6.27 41.74 4.82
N SER A 581 7.48 41.75 4.27
CA SER A 581 7.76 42.37 2.97
C SER A 581 6.98 41.69 1.84
N ILE A 582 6.94 40.36 1.80
CA ILE A 582 6.18 39.60 0.80
C ILE A 582 4.67 39.88 0.95
N GLN A 583 4.16 39.89 2.18
CA GLN A 583 2.75 40.18 2.46
C GLN A 583 2.34 41.59 2.01
N GLN A 584 3.16 42.60 2.33
CA GLN A 584 2.90 43.98 1.89
C GLN A 584 2.97 44.13 0.37
N ALA A 585 3.90 43.43 -0.28
CA ALA A 585 4.02 43.45 -1.73
C ALA A 585 2.77 42.82 -2.42
N LYS A 586 2.28 41.68 -1.89
CA LYS A 586 1.04 41.04 -2.35
C LYS A 586 -0.17 41.96 -2.16
N LEU A 587 -0.33 42.57 -0.99
CA LEU A 587 -1.43 43.51 -0.70
C LEU A 587 -1.40 44.75 -1.61
N THR A 588 -0.22 45.35 -1.80
CA THR A 588 -0.04 46.50 -2.69
C THR A 588 -0.44 46.16 -4.12
N LEU A 589 -0.02 44.99 -4.62
CA LEU A 589 -0.37 44.53 -5.97
C LEU A 589 -1.89 44.32 -6.13
N GLN A 590 -2.54 43.70 -5.14
CA GLN A 590 -4.00 43.52 -5.14
C GLN A 590 -4.73 44.87 -5.24
N ASP A 591 -4.29 45.87 -4.47
CA ASP A 591 -4.90 47.21 -4.49
C ASP A 591 -4.64 47.95 -5.80
N GLN A 592 -3.43 47.84 -6.37
CA GLN A 592 -3.12 48.37 -7.70
C GLN A 592 -4.02 47.76 -8.79
N ILE A 593 -4.24 46.44 -8.77
CA ILE A 593 -5.10 45.76 -9.74
C ILE A 593 -6.57 46.16 -9.56
N LYS A 594 -7.08 46.26 -8.33
CA LYS A 594 -8.44 46.76 -8.07
C LYS A 594 -8.65 48.16 -8.62
N GLN A 595 -7.72 49.08 -8.34
CA GLN A 595 -7.82 50.48 -8.75
C GLN A 595 -7.64 50.65 -10.25
N GLY A 596 -6.62 50.02 -10.83
CA GLY A 596 -6.29 50.12 -12.26
C GLY A 596 -7.33 49.54 -13.20
N ASN A 597 -8.21 48.66 -12.72
CA ASN A 597 -9.32 48.10 -13.50
C ASN A 597 -10.70 48.65 -13.08
N ASP A 598 -10.76 49.73 -12.28
CA ASP A 598 -12.00 50.36 -11.81
C ASP A 598 -13.01 49.35 -11.20
N TYR A 599 -12.50 48.32 -10.51
CA TYR A 599 -13.30 47.14 -10.11
C TYR A 599 -14.56 47.51 -9.32
N LEU A 600 -14.43 48.38 -8.32
CA LEU A 600 -15.56 48.80 -7.47
C LEU A 600 -16.66 49.50 -8.29
N LYS A 601 -16.30 50.33 -9.27
CA LYS A 601 -17.29 51.00 -10.15
C LYS A 601 -17.99 50.01 -11.05
N LEU A 602 -17.27 49.04 -11.60
CA LEU A 602 -17.84 47.98 -12.45
C LEU A 602 -18.77 47.08 -11.65
N LEU A 603 -18.38 46.68 -10.44
CA LEU A 603 -19.21 45.89 -9.54
C LEU A 603 -20.52 46.62 -9.18
N ASP A 604 -20.44 47.90 -8.80
CA ASP A 604 -21.61 48.72 -8.52
C ASP A 604 -22.53 48.85 -9.75
N LYS A 605 -21.95 48.99 -10.95
CA LYS A 605 -22.71 49.03 -12.20
C LYS A 605 -23.47 47.73 -12.44
N ILE A 606 -22.83 46.57 -12.23
CA ILE A 606 -23.45 45.24 -12.37
C ILE A 606 -24.56 45.05 -11.31
N GLU A 607 -24.29 45.36 -10.03
CA GLU A 607 -25.29 45.24 -8.96
C GLU A 607 -26.50 46.17 -9.19
N ASN A 608 -26.28 47.39 -9.68
CA ASN A 608 -27.36 48.33 -10.01
C ASN A 608 -28.18 47.88 -11.23
N ASN A 609 -27.52 47.35 -12.27
CA ASN A 609 -28.20 46.76 -13.42
C ASN A 609 -29.06 45.56 -13.02
N LYS A 610 -28.56 44.70 -12.14
CA LYS A 610 -29.33 43.59 -11.55
C LYS A 610 -30.58 44.07 -10.82
N LYS A 611 -30.44 45.08 -9.94
CA LYS A 611 -31.59 45.69 -9.24
C LYS A 611 -32.60 46.26 -10.22
N ARG A 612 -32.15 46.91 -11.30
CA ARG A 612 -33.00 47.47 -12.35
C ARG A 612 -33.71 46.39 -13.17
N HIS A 613 -33.01 45.33 -13.59
CA HIS A 613 -33.58 44.20 -14.33
C HIS A 613 -34.70 43.53 -13.52
N LEU A 614 -34.45 43.29 -12.21
CA LEU A 614 -35.46 42.72 -11.32
C LEU A 614 -36.67 43.64 -11.08
N LYS A 615 -36.45 44.96 -11.00
CA LYS A 615 -37.52 45.95 -10.79
C LYS A 615 -38.39 46.16 -12.02
N GLU A 616 -37.79 46.14 -13.22
CA GLU A 616 -38.48 46.40 -14.49
C GLU A 616 -39.11 45.13 -15.10
N LEU A 617 -38.92 43.95 -14.48
CA LEU A 617 -39.44 42.66 -14.98
C LEU A 617 -39.07 42.38 -16.44
N ARG A 618 -37.91 42.87 -16.90
CA ARG A 618 -37.49 42.71 -18.30
C ARG A 618 -37.37 41.23 -18.65
N GLY A 619 -38.00 40.81 -19.74
CA GLY A 619 -37.97 39.41 -20.19
C GLY A 619 -38.73 38.42 -19.32
N PHE A 620 -39.53 38.88 -18.34
CA PHE A 620 -40.44 38.03 -17.58
C PHE A 620 -41.81 37.95 -18.26
N ASP A 621 -42.24 36.74 -18.63
CA ASP A 621 -43.57 36.52 -19.19
C ASP A 621 -44.62 36.40 -18.07
N ASN A 622 -45.37 37.47 -17.86
CA ASN A 622 -46.45 37.55 -16.88
C ASN A 622 -47.83 37.32 -17.54
N ALA A 623 -48.00 36.20 -18.24
CA ALA A 623 -49.24 35.85 -18.93
C ALA A 623 -50.51 35.89 -18.03
N GLN A 624 -50.36 35.77 -16.71
CA GLN A 624 -51.46 35.81 -15.74
C GLN A 624 -51.71 37.20 -15.12
N ASN A 625 -50.99 38.26 -15.53
CA ASN A 625 -51.11 39.62 -14.98
C ASN A 625 -51.02 39.69 -13.45
N LEU A 626 -50.21 38.82 -12.84
CA LEU A 626 -50.02 38.79 -11.39
C LEU A 626 -49.26 40.04 -10.93
N SER A 627 -49.62 40.61 -9.78
CA SER A 627 -48.92 41.77 -9.20
C SER A 627 -48.75 41.63 -7.69
N GLY A 628 -47.84 42.42 -7.12
CA GLY A 628 -47.56 42.41 -5.68
C GLY A 628 -47.10 41.04 -5.16
N LYS A 629 -47.67 40.62 -4.02
CA LYS A 629 -47.26 39.40 -3.32
C LYS A 629 -47.54 38.11 -4.10
N ALA A 630 -48.64 38.09 -4.86
CA ALA A 630 -49.03 36.95 -5.70
C ALA A 630 -48.04 36.69 -6.85
N LEU A 631 -47.46 37.75 -7.41
CA LEU A 631 -46.38 37.63 -8.40
C LEU A 631 -45.12 37.05 -7.77
N THR A 632 -44.68 37.60 -6.64
CA THR A 632 -43.43 37.18 -5.97
C THR A 632 -43.48 35.75 -5.42
N ASP A 633 -44.68 35.26 -5.09
CA ASP A 633 -44.88 33.92 -4.57
C ASP A 633 -45.03 32.86 -5.68
N SER A 634 -45.30 33.28 -6.93
CA SER A 634 -45.41 32.37 -8.08
C SER A 634 -44.11 31.62 -8.37
N GLU A 635 -44.22 30.35 -8.76
CA GLU A 635 -43.06 29.53 -9.11
C GLU A 635 -42.31 30.10 -10.33
N LEU A 636 -43.05 30.59 -11.34
CA LEU A 636 -42.49 31.22 -12.54
C LEU A 636 -41.61 32.43 -12.20
N TYR A 637 -42.06 33.31 -11.31
CA TYR A 637 -41.26 34.47 -10.87
C TYR A 637 -40.03 34.05 -10.06
N LYS A 638 -40.16 33.04 -9.18
CA LYS A 638 -39.03 32.51 -8.40
C LYS A 638 -37.96 31.89 -9.32
N GLU A 639 -38.37 31.15 -10.34
CA GLU A 639 -37.47 30.58 -11.34
C GLU A 639 -36.80 31.66 -12.19
N TRP A 640 -37.56 32.64 -12.69
CA TRP A 640 -37.00 33.78 -13.44
C TRP A 640 -36.05 34.64 -12.59
N LYS A 641 -36.43 34.97 -11.36
CA LYS A 641 -35.55 35.72 -10.43
C LYS A 641 -34.25 34.95 -10.18
N LYS A 642 -34.33 33.62 -10.07
CA LYS A 642 -33.16 32.76 -9.90
C LYS A 642 -32.28 32.76 -11.14
N SER A 643 -32.84 32.68 -12.35
CA SER A 643 -32.07 32.71 -13.60
C SER A 643 -31.39 34.06 -13.83
N VAL A 644 -32.12 35.18 -13.65
CA VAL A 644 -31.55 36.54 -13.75
C VAL A 644 -30.48 36.75 -12.68
N THR A 645 -30.70 36.26 -11.46
CA THR A 645 -29.69 36.33 -10.40
C THR A 645 -28.43 35.54 -10.76
N ALA A 646 -28.57 34.36 -11.36
CA ALA A 646 -27.45 33.55 -11.82
C ALA A 646 -26.66 34.28 -12.92
N GLU A 647 -27.32 34.82 -13.94
CA GLU A 647 -26.67 35.55 -15.04
C GLU A 647 -25.77 36.70 -14.55
N TYR A 648 -26.27 37.54 -13.64
CA TYR A 648 -25.46 38.63 -13.09
C TYR A 648 -24.38 38.15 -12.12
N ASN A 649 -24.60 37.04 -11.41
CA ASN A 649 -23.55 36.44 -10.59
C ASN A 649 -22.43 35.89 -11.48
N ASP A 650 -22.76 35.28 -12.64
CA ASP A 650 -21.78 34.80 -13.61
C ASP A 650 -20.95 35.96 -14.17
N GLN A 651 -21.55 37.13 -14.42
CA GLN A 651 -20.79 38.33 -14.81
C GLN A 651 -19.83 38.82 -13.72
N ILE A 652 -20.24 38.74 -12.45
CA ILE A 652 -19.39 39.09 -11.30
C ILE A 652 -18.24 38.10 -11.19
N GLU A 653 -18.51 36.80 -11.27
CA GLU A 653 -17.47 35.77 -11.18
C GLU A 653 -16.50 35.84 -12.36
N ALA A 654 -16.96 36.09 -13.59
CA ALA A 654 -16.08 36.30 -14.75
C ALA A 654 -15.16 37.53 -14.56
N LEU A 655 -15.67 38.61 -13.97
CA LEU A 655 -14.87 39.79 -13.64
C LEU A 655 -13.81 39.46 -12.58
N LYS A 656 -14.17 38.70 -11.55
CA LYS A 656 -13.23 38.27 -10.50
C LYS A 656 -12.17 37.31 -11.04
N GLU A 657 -12.55 36.37 -11.89
CA GLU A 657 -11.67 35.39 -12.54
C GLU A 657 -10.62 36.14 -13.38
N SER A 658 -11.04 37.10 -14.20
CA SER A 658 -10.13 37.96 -14.98
C SER A 658 -9.13 38.74 -14.13
N LEU A 659 -9.57 39.31 -12.99
CA LEU A 659 -8.66 40.03 -12.09
C LEU A 659 -7.74 39.09 -11.31
N SER A 660 -8.20 37.88 -10.99
CA SER A 660 -7.39 36.85 -10.34
C SER A 660 -6.31 36.30 -11.29
N ASP A 661 -6.66 36.09 -12.57
CA ASP A 661 -5.70 35.74 -13.63
C ASP A 661 -4.59 36.79 -13.72
N LYS A 662 -4.98 38.07 -13.81
CA LYS A 662 -4.04 39.20 -13.88
C LYS A 662 -3.17 39.31 -12.63
N TYR A 663 -3.74 39.05 -11.45
CA TYR A 663 -2.97 38.99 -10.21
C TYR A 663 -1.95 37.86 -10.24
N GLY A 664 -2.31 36.67 -10.73
CA GLY A 664 -1.38 35.55 -10.90
C GLY A 664 -0.18 35.91 -11.79
N GLU A 665 -0.43 36.55 -12.94
CA GLU A 665 0.61 36.96 -13.90
C GLU A 665 1.55 38.05 -13.34
N GLU A 666 1.00 39.05 -12.63
CA GLU A 666 1.82 40.14 -12.08
C GLU A 666 2.51 39.78 -10.76
N LYS A 667 1.94 38.86 -9.96
CA LYS A 667 2.54 38.38 -8.69
C LYS A 667 3.96 37.86 -8.91
N GLN A 668 4.17 37.19 -10.04
CA GLN A 668 5.45 36.59 -10.43
C GLN A 668 6.57 37.63 -10.64
N LYS A 669 6.23 38.90 -10.88
CA LYS A 669 7.21 39.97 -11.11
C LYS A 669 7.59 40.73 -9.84
N VAL A 670 6.80 40.57 -8.78
CA VAL A 670 6.92 41.34 -7.53
C VAL A 670 7.64 40.55 -6.44
N ILE A 671 7.56 39.22 -6.48
CA ILE A 671 8.24 38.34 -5.54
C ILE A 671 9.57 37.90 -6.15
N GLU A 672 10.64 37.84 -5.34
CA GLU A 672 11.94 37.34 -5.77
C GLU A 672 11.83 35.93 -6.34
N ASP A 673 12.32 35.76 -7.57
CA ASP A 673 12.27 34.47 -8.25
C ASP A 673 13.47 33.60 -7.86
N TYR A 674 13.23 32.31 -7.65
CA TYR A 674 14.26 31.36 -7.27
C TYR A 674 13.91 29.94 -7.74
N PRO A 675 14.90 29.07 -7.96
CA PRO A 675 14.66 27.70 -8.33
C PRO A 675 14.14 26.87 -7.15
N ILE A 676 13.23 25.95 -7.45
CA ILE A 676 12.62 24.95 -6.56
C ILE A 676 12.93 23.58 -7.12
N PHE A 677 13.44 22.68 -6.29
CA PHE A 677 13.76 21.31 -6.69
C PHE A 677 12.48 20.46 -6.72
N MET A 678 12.11 19.93 -7.89
CA MET A 678 10.98 19.01 -8.03
C MET A 678 11.46 17.64 -8.45
N ALA A 679 10.91 16.60 -7.82
CA ALA A 679 11.20 15.22 -8.19
C ALA A 679 9.96 14.32 -8.08
N ILE A 680 9.94 13.26 -8.89
CA ILE A 680 8.91 12.22 -8.86
C ILE A 680 9.60 10.88 -8.67
N ALA A 681 9.32 10.21 -7.55
CA ALA A 681 9.75 8.84 -7.30
C ALA A 681 8.60 7.87 -7.66
N GLU A 682 8.92 6.84 -8.42
CA GLU A 682 8.00 5.74 -8.76
C GLU A 682 8.31 4.47 -7.95
N ASP A 683 9.58 4.25 -7.62
CA ASP A 683 10.03 3.15 -6.76
C ASP A 683 10.86 3.67 -5.58
N ILE A 684 10.38 3.40 -4.37
CA ILE A 684 10.99 3.87 -3.11
C ILE A 684 11.58 2.73 -2.27
N GLY A 685 11.95 1.63 -2.92
CA GLY A 685 12.58 0.47 -2.29
C GLY A 685 11.60 -0.60 -1.81
N TYR A 686 10.29 -0.46 -2.07
CA TYR A 686 9.28 -1.48 -1.80
C TYR A 686 7.99 -1.27 -2.60
N ASP A 687 7.23 -2.35 -2.80
CA ASP A 687 5.94 -2.34 -3.51
C ASP A 687 4.74 -2.05 -2.59
N ALA A 688 3.51 -2.04 -3.13
CA ALA A 688 2.28 -1.78 -2.38
C ALA A 688 2.02 -2.74 -1.20
N THR A 689 2.67 -3.91 -1.20
CA THR A 689 2.56 -4.93 -0.13
C THR A 689 3.65 -4.77 0.94
N GLY A 690 4.61 -3.87 0.73
CA GLY A 690 5.73 -3.64 1.63
C GLY A 690 6.90 -4.59 1.37
N LYS A 691 6.88 -5.35 0.27
CA LYS A 691 8.00 -6.21 -0.11
C LYS A 691 9.08 -5.36 -0.75
N SER A 692 10.32 -5.52 -0.28
CA SER A 692 11.47 -4.78 -0.81
C SER A 692 11.65 -5.00 -2.32
N THR A 693 11.93 -3.91 -3.03
CA THR A 693 12.33 -3.90 -4.44
C THR A 693 13.84 -3.76 -4.54
N ASN A 694 14.42 -4.11 -5.68
CA ASN A 694 15.86 -3.96 -5.93
C ASN A 694 16.27 -2.54 -6.35
N ASN A 695 15.32 -1.59 -6.34
CA ASN A 695 15.53 -0.22 -6.78
C ASN A 695 14.93 0.75 -5.76
N ASN A 696 15.65 1.82 -5.44
CA ASN A 696 15.16 2.88 -4.56
C ASN A 696 15.61 4.23 -5.12
N GLU A 697 14.70 4.90 -5.83
CA GLU A 697 14.99 6.15 -6.51
C GLU A 697 15.25 7.30 -5.51
N LEU A 698 14.77 7.16 -4.26
CA LEU A 698 15.02 8.15 -3.20
C LEU A 698 16.51 8.29 -2.85
N ASP A 699 17.32 7.24 -3.02
CA ASP A 699 18.75 7.34 -2.74
C ASP A 699 19.45 8.28 -3.73
N PHE A 700 19.09 8.19 -5.02
CA PHE A 700 19.62 9.09 -6.07
C PHE A 700 19.01 10.49 -5.98
N ILE A 701 17.68 10.60 -5.85
CA ILE A 701 16.99 11.89 -5.66
C ILE A 701 17.55 12.61 -4.44
N GLY A 702 17.79 11.88 -3.34
CA GLY A 702 18.35 12.41 -2.11
C GLY A 702 19.74 12.99 -2.29
N LYS A 703 20.62 12.30 -3.04
CA LYS A 703 21.94 12.85 -3.35
C LYS A 703 21.86 14.20 -4.07
N LYS A 704 20.99 14.33 -5.07
CA LYS A 704 20.83 15.58 -5.83
C LYS A 704 20.15 16.68 -5.01
N LEU A 705 19.15 16.33 -4.21
CA LEU A 705 18.52 17.28 -3.30
C LEU A 705 19.50 17.81 -2.26
N LYS A 706 20.39 16.95 -1.74
CA LYS A 706 21.46 17.39 -0.82
C LYS A 706 22.41 18.38 -1.49
N GLU A 707 22.90 18.08 -2.71
CA GLU A 707 23.73 19.01 -3.50
C GLU A 707 23.03 20.36 -3.71
N PHE A 708 21.71 20.36 -3.94
CA PHE A 708 20.91 21.58 -4.09
C PHE A 708 20.74 22.36 -2.77
N ILE A 709 20.50 21.67 -1.65
CA ILE A 709 20.42 22.31 -0.34
C ILE A 709 21.78 22.95 0.02
N ASP A 710 22.89 22.25 -0.23
CA ASP A 710 24.23 22.77 0.00
C ASP A 710 24.50 24.03 -0.86
N SER A 711 24.02 24.07 -2.11
CA SER A 711 24.16 25.26 -2.96
C SER A 711 23.37 26.46 -2.41
N ILE A 712 22.18 26.24 -1.83
CA ILE A 712 21.41 27.29 -1.16
C ILE A 712 22.18 27.84 0.05
N GLU A 713 22.77 26.99 0.87
CA GLU A 713 23.54 27.41 2.04
C GLU A 713 24.82 28.17 1.66
N LEU A 714 25.45 27.80 0.55
CA LEU A 714 26.66 28.45 0.04
C LEU A 714 26.38 29.69 -0.83
N GLY A 715 25.12 29.95 -1.19
CA GLY A 715 24.74 31.02 -2.12
C GLY A 715 25.29 30.80 -3.53
N GLN A 716 25.34 29.54 -3.98
CA GLN A 716 25.88 29.14 -5.28
C GLN A 716 24.78 28.66 -6.24
N ASP A 717 25.01 28.86 -7.54
CA ASP A 717 24.15 28.34 -8.60
C ASP A 717 24.20 26.80 -8.64
N PHE A 718 23.05 26.18 -8.89
CA PHE A 718 22.91 24.74 -9.06
C PHE A 718 22.40 24.41 -10.46
N PHE A 719 23.05 23.45 -11.12
CA PHE A 719 22.71 23.01 -12.46
C PHE A 719 22.44 21.51 -12.49
N LEU A 720 21.31 21.12 -13.08
CA LEU A 720 21.03 19.72 -13.40
C LEU A 720 21.65 19.38 -14.77
N THR A 721 22.20 18.18 -14.90
CA THR A 721 22.66 17.69 -16.21
C THR A 721 21.47 17.14 -17.02
N PRO A 722 21.49 17.23 -18.38
CA PRO A 722 20.35 16.86 -19.24
C PRO A 722 19.86 15.41 -19.14
N GLU A 723 20.66 14.52 -18.57
CA GLU A 723 20.36 13.08 -18.45
C GLU A 723 19.20 12.76 -17.48
N TYR A 724 18.72 13.73 -16.70
CA TYR A 724 17.77 13.53 -15.58
C TYR A 724 16.37 14.14 -15.80
N ASP A 725 16.11 14.65 -17.01
CA ASP A 725 14.98 15.56 -17.35
C ASP A 725 13.57 14.99 -17.09
N SER A 726 13.41 13.67 -16.91
CA SER A 726 12.09 13.05 -16.68
C SER A 726 11.72 12.86 -15.19
N GLN A 727 12.70 12.80 -14.28
CA GLN A 727 12.49 12.49 -12.86
C GLN A 727 12.84 13.64 -11.91
N ILE A 728 13.83 14.49 -12.25
CA ILE A 728 14.29 15.61 -11.42
C ILE A 728 14.40 16.86 -12.30
N TYR A 729 13.81 17.96 -11.87
CA TYR A 729 13.87 19.24 -12.59
C TYR A 729 13.72 20.43 -11.64
N LEU A 730 14.17 21.59 -12.11
CA LEU A 730 14.01 22.86 -11.38
C LEU A 730 12.82 23.63 -11.95
N VAL A 731 11.99 24.12 -11.04
CA VAL A 731 10.86 25.01 -11.36
C VAL A 731 11.09 26.33 -10.64
N TYR A 732 10.99 27.44 -11.35
CA TYR A 732 11.14 28.75 -10.74
C TYR A 732 9.86 29.13 -9.99
N LEU A 733 9.96 29.91 -8.92
CA LEU A 733 8.80 30.41 -8.17
C LEU A 733 7.82 31.12 -9.10
N SER A 734 8.33 31.91 -10.04
CA SER A 734 7.55 32.57 -11.10
C SER A 734 6.78 31.61 -12.00
N GLN A 735 7.16 30.33 -12.06
CA GLN A 735 6.49 29.32 -12.89
C GLN A 735 5.38 28.57 -12.14
N LEU A 736 5.17 28.87 -10.85
CA LEU A 736 4.12 28.24 -10.05
C LEU A 736 2.74 28.87 -10.33
N TRP A 737 1.89 28.14 -11.06
CA TRP A 737 0.50 28.54 -11.35
C TRP A 737 -0.48 28.12 -10.25
N GLY A 738 -0.16 28.44 -8.99
CA GLY A 738 -0.99 28.07 -7.84
C GLY A 738 -1.01 26.58 -7.50
N ARG A 739 -0.18 25.76 -8.15
CA ARG A 739 0.03 24.34 -7.83
C ARG A 739 1.49 24.09 -7.48
N LEU A 740 1.72 23.22 -6.49
CA LEU A 740 3.06 22.84 -6.01
C LEU A 740 3.44 21.40 -6.33
N ASP A 741 2.55 20.61 -6.93
CA ASP A 741 2.85 19.21 -7.21
C ASP A 741 3.81 19.06 -8.40
N PRO A 742 4.82 18.19 -8.30
CA PRO A 742 5.79 17.97 -9.37
C PRO A 742 5.13 17.60 -10.71
N HIS A 743 4.14 16.70 -10.71
CA HIS A 743 3.51 16.20 -11.94
C HIS A 743 3.03 17.32 -12.87
N PHE A 744 2.34 18.33 -12.33
CA PHE A 744 1.86 19.48 -13.10
C PHE A 744 2.97 20.26 -13.81
N HIS A 745 4.17 20.29 -13.25
CA HIS A 745 5.32 21.08 -13.73
C HIS A 745 6.35 20.28 -14.53
N LYS A 746 6.01 19.05 -14.96
CA LYS A 746 6.88 18.25 -15.82
C LYS A 746 7.28 19.03 -17.08
N ILE A 747 8.57 18.96 -17.43
CA ILE A 747 9.15 19.67 -18.58
C ILE A 747 8.47 19.27 -19.90
N GLU A 748 8.12 17.99 -20.04
CA GLU A 748 7.42 17.44 -21.22
C GLU A 748 6.12 18.21 -21.54
N PHE A 749 5.35 18.66 -20.54
CA PHE A 749 4.16 19.47 -20.79
C PHE A 749 4.49 20.88 -21.28
N LYS A 750 5.56 21.48 -20.74
CA LYS A 750 6.03 22.80 -21.16
C LYS A 750 6.54 22.78 -22.60
N MET A 751 7.22 21.70 -23.00
CA MET A 751 7.65 21.49 -24.38
C MET A 751 6.45 21.42 -25.34
N ILE A 752 5.38 20.73 -24.96
CA ILE A 752 4.13 20.65 -25.75
C ILE A 752 3.46 22.03 -25.87
N GLU A 753 3.35 22.77 -24.76
CA GLU A 753 2.81 24.13 -24.79
C GLU A 753 3.62 25.05 -25.71
N GLN A 754 4.95 24.95 -25.67
CA GLN A 754 5.85 25.69 -26.56
C GLN A 754 5.71 25.26 -28.03
N GLN A 755 5.53 23.97 -28.32
CA GLN A 755 5.27 23.50 -29.68
C GLN A 755 3.98 24.11 -30.25
N ILE A 756 2.91 24.15 -29.44
CA ILE A 756 1.64 24.78 -29.84
C ILE A 756 1.80 26.28 -30.05
N GLU A 757 2.51 26.97 -29.16
CA GLU A 757 2.69 28.43 -29.22
C GLU A 757 3.63 28.88 -30.34
N ASN A 758 4.67 28.10 -30.63
CA ASN A 758 5.62 28.36 -31.72
C ASN A 758 5.13 27.82 -33.07
N GLY A 759 4.01 27.11 -33.09
CA GLY A 759 3.40 26.59 -34.31
C GLY A 759 3.01 27.69 -35.30
N LYS A 760 2.74 27.29 -36.54
CA LYS A 760 2.44 28.22 -37.65
C LYS A 760 1.14 28.99 -37.46
N TRP A 761 0.19 28.45 -36.70
CA TRP A 761 -1.17 28.95 -36.59
C TRP A 761 -1.41 29.71 -35.29
N ASN A 762 -2.32 30.70 -35.33
CA ASN A 762 -2.73 31.41 -34.13
C ASN A 762 -3.40 30.47 -33.13
N THR A 763 -3.13 30.66 -31.86
CA THR A 763 -3.74 29.86 -30.78
C THR A 763 -4.86 30.62 -30.09
N SER A 764 -5.94 29.92 -29.70
CA SER A 764 -7.02 30.46 -28.87
C SER A 764 -7.17 29.63 -27.59
N LYS A 765 -7.51 30.26 -26.45
CA LYS A 765 -7.84 29.51 -25.22
C LYS A 765 -9.21 28.84 -25.38
N LEU A 766 -9.41 27.68 -24.75
CA LEU A 766 -10.70 26.99 -24.82
C LEU A 766 -11.87 27.84 -24.28
N LYS A 767 -11.65 28.71 -23.29
CA LYS A 767 -12.67 29.66 -22.80
C LYS A 767 -13.10 30.71 -23.82
N ASP A 768 -12.23 31.05 -24.77
CA ASP A 768 -12.53 32.03 -25.82
C ASP A 768 -13.30 31.38 -26.99
N LEU A 769 -13.26 30.04 -27.09
CA LEU A 769 -13.96 29.26 -28.10
C LEU A 769 -15.29 28.69 -27.59
N PHE A 770 -15.34 28.33 -26.30
CA PHE A 770 -16.47 27.63 -25.70
C PHE A 770 -16.88 28.22 -24.36
N ASN A 771 -18.19 28.17 -24.09
CA ASN A 771 -18.70 28.14 -22.73
C ASN A 771 -18.61 26.71 -22.19
N ILE A 772 -17.70 26.48 -21.24
CA ILE A 772 -17.38 25.15 -20.70
C ILE A 772 -18.06 24.96 -19.36
N SER A 773 -18.74 23.82 -19.18
CA SER A 773 -19.65 23.67 -18.06
C SER A 773 -19.80 22.21 -17.62
N ARG A 774 -19.82 21.92 -16.31
CA ARG A 774 -19.91 20.53 -15.78
C ARG A 774 -21.30 19.93 -15.88
N GLY A 775 -21.39 18.63 -16.16
CA GLY A 775 -22.60 17.85 -15.95
C GLY A 775 -23.05 17.75 -14.48
N GLY A 776 -24.19 17.12 -14.25
CA GLY A 776 -24.79 16.99 -12.92
C GLY A 776 -25.57 15.69 -12.76
N SER A 777 -25.59 15.16 -11.53
CA SER A 777 -26.27 13.90 -11.23
C SER A 777 -27.30 14.11 -10.11
N PRO A 778 -28.57 13.69 -10.29
CA PRO A 778 -29.55 13.72 -9.21
C PRO A 778 -29.13 12.74 -8.10
N ARG A 779 -29.12 13.17 -6.85
CA ARG A 779 -28.72 12.33 -5.71
C ARG A 779 -29.86 12.23 -4.68
N PRO A 780 -30.20 11.03 -4.17
CA PRO A 780 -29.67 9.71 -4.54
C PRO A 780 -30.14 9.26 -5.94
N ILE A 781 -29.21 8.76 -6.78
CA ILE A 781 -29.46 8.46 -8.21
C ILE A 781 -30.63 7.49 -8.41
N ASN A 782 -30.69 6.42 -7.61
CA ASN A 782 -31.68 5.35 -7.76
C ASN A 782 -33.13 5.83 -7.64
N ASN A 783 -33.37 6.95 -6.94
CA ASN A 783 -34.72 7.50 -6.77
C ASN A 783 -35.30 8.11 -8.06
N TYR A 784 -34.41 8.46 -9.00
CA TYR A 784 -34.73 9.21 -10.20
C TYR A 784 -34.59 8.40 -11.49
N LEU A 785 -34.08 7.16 -11.45
CA LEU A 785 -34.06 6.26 -12.60
C LEU A 785 -35.48 5.83 -12.98
N THR A 786 -35.75 5.67 -14.28
CA THR A 786 -37.05 5.23 -14.79
C THR A 786 -36.90 4.51 -16.13
N GLU A 787 -37.83 3.58 -16.40
CA GLU A 787 -38.03 2.93 -17.71
C GLU A 787 -39.28 3.48 -18.42
N ASP A 788 -39.98 4.46 -17.82
CA ASP A 788 -41.18 5.09 -18.39
C ASP A 788 -40.85 5.80 -19.72
N ASP A 789 -41.78 5.74 -20.67
CA ASP A 789 -41.70 6.43 -21.95
C ASP A 789 -41.54 7.95 -21.78
N ASN A 790 -42.13 8.51 -20.72
CA ASN A 790 -42.02 9.93 -20.35
C ASN A 790 -40.68 10.31 -19.68
N GLY A 791 -39.79 9.35 -19.46
CA GLY A 791 -38.45 9.60 -18.92
C GLY A 791 -37.55 10.34 -19.92
N VAL A 792 -36.65 11.19 -19.42
CA VAL A 792 -35.67 11.90 -20.25
C VAL A 792 -34.36 11.13 -20.35
N ASN A 793 -33.71 11.16 -21.51
CA ASN A 793 -32.45 10.47 -21.76
C ASN A 793 -31.35 10.93 -20.78
N TRP A 794 -30.65 9.98 -20.16
CA TRP A 794 -29.57 10.28 -19.23
C TRP A 794 -28.28 9.58 -19.65
N LEU A 795 -27.26 10.38 -19.97
CA LEU A 795 -26.00 9.93 -20.54
C LEU A 795 -24.93 9.73 -19.47
N LYS A 796 -24.37 8.51 -19.42
CA LYS A 796 -23.21 8.15 -18.59
C LYS A 796 -22.00 7.81 -19.46
N ILE A 797 -20.80 7.87 -18.87
CA ILE A 797 -19.55 7.54 -19.57
C ILE A 797 -19.60 6.14 -20.22
N GLY A 798 -20.16 5.15 -19.51
CA GLY A 798 -20.30 3.77 -19.99
C GLY A 798 -21.25 3.57 -21.18
N ASP A 799 -21.98 4.60 -21.62
CA ASP A 799 -22.85 4.53 -22.80
C ASP A 799 -22.07 4.72 -24.12
N THR A 800 -20.82 5.18 -24.05
CA THR A 800 -19.98 5.48 -25.21
C THR A 800 -19.02 4.34 -25.56
N LYS A 801 -18.68 4.20 -26.85
CA LYS A 801 -17.60 3.32 -27.35
C LYS A 801 -16.46 4.16 -27.90
N GLU A 802 -15.24 3.60 -27.92
CA GLU A 802 -14.04 4.33 -28.35
C GLU A 802 -14.04 4.77 -29.82
N VAL A 803 -14.86 4.13 -30.67
CA VAL A 803 -14.93 4.43 -32.11
C VAL A 803 -16.05 5.42 -32.46
N ASP A 804 -16.92 5.78 -31.52
CA ASP A 804 -18.10 6.59 -31.81
C ASP A 804 -17.76 8.08 -31.73
N LYS A 805 -17.85 8.79 -32.87
CA LYS A 805 -17.82 10.27 -32.92
C LYS A 805 -19.12 10.91 -32.41
N TYR A 806 -20.25 10.22 -32.63
CA TYR A 806 -21.59 10.74 -32.39
C TYR A 806 -22.38 9.89 -31.39
N ILE A 807 -23.16 10.53 -30.52
CA ILE A 807 -24.03 9.86 -29.55
C ILE A 807 -25.48 9.91 -30.01
N TYR A 808 -26.02 8.74 -30.35
CA TYR A 808 -27.39 8.57 -30.86
C TYR A 808 -28.39 8.01 -29.84
N LYS A 809 -27.92 7.44 -28.71
CA LYS A 809 -28.79 6.81 -27.70
C LYS A 809 -28.14 6.77 -26.32
N THR A 810 -28.96 6.67 -25.28
CA THR A 810 -28.54 6.41 -23.89
C THR A 810 -29.10 5.06 -23.42
N ARG A 811 -28.44 4.40 -22.46
CA ARG A 811 -28.95 3.14 -21.88
C ARG A 811 -30.03 3.36 -20.82
N GLN A 812 -29.99 4.51 -20.14
CA GLN A 812 -30.87 4.82 -19.03
C GLN A 812 -31.63 6.13 -19.27
N LYS A 813 -32.78 6.25 -18.60
CA LYS A 813 -33.56 7.48 -18.50
C LYS A 813 -33.71 7.90 -17.03
N ILE A 814 -33.93 9.20 -16.80
CA ILE A 814 -34.31 9.75 -15.50
C ILE A 814 -35.69 10.41 -15.56
N LYS A 815 -36.36 10.50 -14.42
CA LYS A 815 -37.63 11.22 -14.29
C LYS A 815 -37.44 12.74 -14.54
N PRO A 816 -38.44 13.46 -15.05
CA PRO A 816 -38.36 14.91 -15.27
C PRO A 816 -37.95 15.73 -14.03
N GLU A 817 -38.31 15.29 -12.82
CA GLU A 817 -37.90 15.96 -11.58
C GLU A 817 -36.40 15.80 -11.31
N GLY A 818 -35.82 14.67 -11.71
CA GLY A 818 -34.38 14.39 -11.63
C GLY A 818 -33.55 15.22 -12.61
N ALA A 819 -34.16 15.59 -13.74
CA ALA A 819 -33.53 16.42 -14.76
C ALA A 819 -33.09 17.80 -14.24
N LYS A 820 -33.79 18.32 -13.21
CA LYS A 820 -33.46 19.60 -12.55
C LYS A 820 -32.08 19.61 -11.86
N PHE A 821 -31.53 18.43 -11.56
CA PHE A 821 -30.21 18.26 -10.93
C PHE A 821 -29.13 17.83 -11.92
N SER A 822 -29.47 17.75 -13.21
CA SER A 822 -28.56 17.37 -14.29
C SER A 822 -28.47 18.47 -15.33
N ARG A 823 -27.50 18.38 -16.24
CA ARG A 823 -27.28 19.39 -17.28
C ARG A 823 -27.84 18.92 -18.61
N LYS A 824 -28.72 19.73 -19.21
CA LYS A 824 -29.28 19.45 -20.53
C LYS A 824 -28.24 19.71 -21.61
N VAL A 825 -28.06 18.73 -22.49
CA VAL A 825 -27.35 18.83 -23.76
C VAL A 825 -28.35 18.66 -24.90
N ILE A 826 -28.12 19.37 -26.00
CA ILE A 826 -28.94 19.33 -27.20
C ILE A 826 -28.16 18.73 -28.36
N GLU A 827 -28.85 18.48 -29.47
CA GLU A 827 -28.21 18.06 -30.71
C GLU A 827 -27.11 19.07 -31.13
N ASP A 828 -26.00 18.54 -31.61
CA ASP A 828 -24.77 19.23 -31.98
C ASP A 828 -24.02 19.98 -30.86
N ASP A 829 -24.35 19.73 -29.58
CA ASP A 829 -23.46 20.07 -28.46
C ASP A 829 -22.23 19.13 -28.46
N LEU A 830 -21.06 19.70 -28.16
CA LEU A 830 -19.81 18.95 -27.96
C LEU A 830 -19.65 18.63 -26.47
N ILE A 831 -19.32 17.39 -26.14
CA ILE A 831 -19.06 16.96 -24.75
C ILE A 831 -17.69 16.30 -24.64
N LEU A 832 -17.07 16.38 -23.47
CA LEU A 832 -15.78 15.77 -23.14
C LEU A 832 -15.91 14.93 -21.88
N SER A 833 -15.36 13.73 -21.85
CA SER A 833 -15.31 12.92 -20.63
C SER A 833 -14.40 13.57 -19.57
N ASN A 834 -14.92 13.69 -18.34
CA ASN A 834 -14.25 14.35 -17.23
C ASN A 834 -13.57 13.38 -16.25
N SER A 835 -14.03 12.12 -16.21
CA SER A 835 -13.67 11.12 -15.20
C SER A 835 -13.51 9.73 -15.84
N MET A 836 -12.84 8.80 -15.15
CA MET A 836 -12.51 7.46 -15.68
C MET A 836 -11.67 7.54 -16.97
N SER A 837 -12.29 7.36 -18.13
CA SER A 837 -11.65 7.53 -19.44
C SER A 837 -11.71 9.00 -19.87
N PHE A 838 -11.08 9.91 -19.12
CA PHE A 838 -11.16 11.36 -19.32
C PHE A 838 -10.53 11.82 -20.65
N GLY A 839 -10.86 13.05 -21.08
CA GLY A 839 -10.26 13.70 -22.24
C GLY A 839 -10.76 13.20 -23.60
N LYS A 840 -11.86 12.45 -23.65
CA LYS A 840 -12.45 11.95 -24.91
C LYS A 840 -13.63 12.81 -25.36
N PRO A 841 -13.58 13.44 -26.56
CA PRO A 841 -14.65 14.28 -27.07
C PRO A 841 -15.73 13.46 -27.78
N PHE A 842 -16.98 13.96 -27.80
CA PHE A 842 -18.13 13.38 -28.52
C PHE A 842 -19.11 14.47 -28.96
N ILE A 843 -19.83 14.24 -30.06
CA ILE A 843 -20.87 15.15 -30.55
C ILE A 843 -22.26 14.54 -30.33
N MET A 844 -23.17 15.31 -29.75
CA MET A 844 -24.54 14.85 -29.47
C MET A 844 -25.41 14.83 -30.73
N LYS A 845 -26.16 13.74 -30.94
CA LYS A 845 -27.22 13.63 -31.97
C LYS A 845 -28.62 13.42 -31.38
N ILE A 846 -28.73 13.56 -30.06
CA ILE A 846 -29.97 13.51 -29.31
C ILE A 846 -29.97 14.59 -28.23
N THR A 847 -31.16 15.00 -27.81
CA THR A 847 -31.30 15.76 -26.57
C THR A 847 -31.21 14.79 -25.38
N ALA A 848 -30.37 15.11 -24.40
CA ALA A 848 -30.17 14.29 -23.20
C ALA A 848 -29.74 15.15 -21.99
N TYR A 849 -29.62 14.51 -20.84
CA TYR A 849 -29.03 15.08 -19.63
C TYR A 849 -27.74 14.34 -19.28
N ILE A 850 -26.67 15.06 -18.93
CA ILE A 850 -25.33 14.48 -18.73
C ILE A 850 -24.96 14.31 -17.25
N HIS A 851 -24.39 13.15 -16.92
CA HIS A 851 -23.79 12.84 -15.62
C HIS A 851 -22.66 13.84 -15.24
N ASP A 852 -22.35 13.97 -13.94
CA ASP A 852 -21.25 14.81 -13.40
C ASP A 852 -19.82 14.40 -13.85
N GLY A 853 -19.71 13.34 -14.65
CA GLY A 853 -18.51 12.84 -15.30
C GLY A 853 -18.30 13.37 -16.73
N TRP A 854 -19.10 14.36 -17.16
CA TRP A 854 -19.00 15.00 -18.47
C TRP A 854 -18.80 16.51 -18.35
N LEU A 855 -18.08 17.09 -19.31
CA LEU A 855 -18.02 18.52 -19.57
C LEU A 855 -18.77 18.83 -20.86
N LEU A 856 -19.58 19.89 -20.84
CA LEU A 856 -20.27 20.44 -22.00
C LEU A 856 -19.47 21.63 -22.53
N PHE A 857 -19.17 21.60 -23.83
CA PHE A 857 -18.51 22.65 -24.60
C PHE A 857 -19.52 23.25 -25.58
N ARG A 858 -20.08 24.42 -25.25
CA ARG A 858 -21.01 25.13 -26.15
C ARG A 858 -20.27 26.26 -26.87
N SER A 859 -20.15 26.15 -28.19
CA SER A 859 -19.39 27.13 -28.98
C SER A 859 -19.95 28.54 -28.81
N ILE A 860 -19.05 29.51 -28.63
CA ILE A 860 -19.37 30.94 -28.56
C ILE A 860 -18.81 31.74 -29.76
N THR A 861 -18.02 31.08 -30.63
CA THR A 861 -17.49 31.69 -31.85
C THR A 861 -17.64 30.76 -33.06
N ASN A 862 -17.49 31.33 -34.25
CA ASN A 862 -17.44 30.59 -35.51
C ASN A 862 -16.00 30.47 -36.06
N GLN A 863 -14.98 30.65 -35.20
CA GLN A 863 -13.57 30.61 -35.62
C GLN A 863 -13.09 29.19 -36.00
N ALA A 864 -13.77 28.17 -35.49
CA ALA A 864 -13.43 26.78 -35.71
C ALA A 864 -14.69 25.94 -35.94
N SER A 865 -14.62 24.98 -36.88
CA SER A 865 -15.71 24.03 -37.09
C SER A 865 -15.80 23.03 -35.93
N LYS A 866 -17.00 22.56 -35.62
CA LYS A 866 -17.22 21.61 -34.52
C LYS A 866 -16.50 20.28 -34.75
N ASP A 867 -16.48 19.80 -35.99
CA ASP A 867 -15.78 18.57 -36.36
C ASP A 867 -14.25 18.72 -36.24
N TYR A 868 -13.70 19.89 -36.59
CA TYR A 868 -12.29 20.19 -36.34
C TYR A 868 -11.98 20.18 -34.83
N LEU A 869 -12.83 20.82 -34.02
CA LEU A 869 -12.67 20.86 -32.57
C LEU A 869 -12.76 19.45 -31.94
N TYR A 870 -13.66 18.58 -32.43
CA TYR A 870 -13.70 17.17 -32.01
C TYR A 870 -12.35 16.46 -32.27
N ILE A 871 -11.74 16.70 -33.44
CA ILE A 871 -10.45 16.08 -33.81
C ILE A 871 -9.33 16.63 -32.92
N VAL A 872 -9.20 17.95 -32.82
CA VAL A 872 -8.12 18.60 -32.05
C VAL A 872 -8.14 18.17 -30.58
N LEU A 873 -9.31 18.17 -29.95
CA LEU A 873 -9.45 17.74 -28.55
C LEU A 873 -9.16 16.24 -28.37
N GLY A 874 -9.25 15.44 -29.44
CA GLY A 874 -8.94 14.02 -29.46
C GLY A 874 -7.49 13.66 -29.84
N THR A 875 -6.64 14.66 -30.14
CA THR A 875 -5.21 14.45 -30.43
C THR A 875 -4.44 14.07 -29.17
N ASN A 876 -3.30 13.39 -29.33
CA ASN A 876 -2.41 13.09 -28.21
C ASN A 876 -1.81 14.39 -27.64
N LEU A 877 -1.52 15.37 -28.49
CA LEU A 877 -1.02 16.69 -28.10
C LEU A 877 -1.90 17.36 -27.03
N ILE A 878 -3.21 17.48 -27.30
CA ILE A 878 -4.15 18.08 -26.35
C ILE A 878 -4.48 17.13 -25.20
N TYR A 879 -4.48 15.82 -25.43
CA TYR A 879 -4.64 14.83 -24.36
C TYR A 879 -3.55 14.94 -23.29
N GLN A 880 -2.28 15.15 -23.66
CA GLN A 880 -1.21 15.39 -22.68
C GLN A 880 -1.45 16.68 -21.88
N LEU A 881 -1.97 17.74 -22.50
CA LEU A 881 -2.36 18.95 -21.78
C LEU A 881 -3.54 18.71 -20.84
N PHE A 882 -4.51 17.88 -21.21
CA PHE A 882 -5.55 17.44 -20.27
C PHE A 882 -4.96 16.64 -19.11
N LYS A 883 -4.02 15.74 -19.39
CA LYS A 883 -3.32 14.94 -18.38
C LYS A 883 -2.59 15.82 -17.36
N LYS A 884 -1.92 16.88 -17.80
CA LYS A 884 -1.33 17.93 -16.92
C LYS A 884 -2.36 18.49 -15.93
N GLN A 885 -3.61 18.66 -16.34
CA GLN A 885 -4.68 19.24 -15.51
C GLN A 885 -5.37 18.25 -14.57
N THR A 886 -5.00 16.96 -14.60
CA THR A 886 -5.64 15.96 -13.76
C THR A 886 -5.29 16.17 -12.28
N ILE A 887 -6.24 15.78 -11.43
CA ILE A 887 -6.10 15.78 -9.97
C ILE A 887 -6.60 14.42 -9.46
N GLY A 888 -5.82 13.79 -8.57
CA GLY A 888 -6.20 12.56 -7.85
C GLY A 888 -5.38 11.31 -8.25
N GLY A 889 -5.20 10.39 -7.31
CA GLY A 889 -4.44 9.14 -7.53
C GLY A 889 -5.27 7.95 -8.05
N VAL A 890 -6.50 7.75 -7.56
CA VAL A 890 -7.35 6.59 -7.96
C VAL A 890 -8.29 6.89 -9.13
N VAL A 891 -8.82 8.12 -9.20
CA VAL A 891 -9.68 8.59 -10.30
C VAL A 891 -9.21 9.96 -10.72
N GLU A 892 -8.56 10.02 -11.88
CA GLU A 892 -8.15 11.27 -12.50
C GLU A 892 -9.39 12.02 -12.97
N ASN A 893 -9.51 13.28 -12.54
CA ASN A 893 -10.56 14.19 -12.97
C ASN A 893 -9.96 15.47 -13.53
N LEU A 894 -10.58 16.00 -14.58
CA LEU A 894 -10.18 17.30 -15.12
C LEU A 894 -10.68 18.45 -14.24
N ASN A 895 -9.80 19.42 -14.01
CA ASN A 895 -10.18 20.68 -13.41
C ASN A 895 -10.70 21.63 -14.50
N ILE A 896 -11.99 21.97 -14.43
CA ILE A 896 -12.67 22.80 -15.44
C ILE A 896 -12.02 24.17 -15.57
N ASP A 897 -11.65 24.78 -14.45
CA ASP A 897 -11.06 26.11 -14.47
C ASP A 897 -9.71 26.07 -15.17
N LEU A 898 -8.91 25.02 -14.99
CA LEU A 898 -7.65 24.87 -15.71
C LEU A 898 -7.85 24.49 -17.19
N VAL A 899 -8.83 23.63 -17.51
CA VAL A 899 -9.16 23.24 -18.89
C VAL A 899 -9.52 24.47 -19.74
N LYS A 900 -10.23 25.45 -19.18
CA LYS A 900 -10.56 26.72 -19.85
C LYS A 900 -9.34 27.46 -20.42
N HIS A 901 -8.16 27.31 -19.81
CA HIS A 901 -6.95 28.05 -20.22
C HIS A 901 -6.07 27.30 -21.23
N ILE A 902 -6.38 26.04 -21.55
CA ILE A 902 -5.65 25.27 -22.56
C ILE A 902 -5.75 26.00 -23.90
N LYS A 903 -4.59 26.18 -24.55
CA LYS A 903 -4.48 26.79 -25.88
C LYS A 903 -4.60 25.72 -26.95
N VAL A 904 -5.37 26.01 -27.99
CA VAL A 904 -5.50 25.14 -29.18
C VAL A 904 -5.18 25.95 -30.45
N PRO A 905 -4.45 25.37 -31.42
CA PRO A 905 -4.23 26.01 -32.72
C PRO A 905 -5.51 26.17 -33.53
N ILE A 906 -5.69 27.33 -34.16
CA ILE A 906 -6.80 27.67 -35.04
C ILE A 906 -6.26 27.97 -36.45
N PRO A 907 -6.08 26.95 -37.30
CA PRO A 907 -5.67 27.13 -38.68
C PRO A 907 -6.82 27.72 -39.52
N PRO A 908 -6.56 28.22 -40.74
CA PRO A 908 -7.60 28.71 -41.66
C PRO A 908 -8.66 27.65 -41.96
N GLN A 909 -9.89 28.08 -42.27
CA GLN A 909 -11.03 27.18 -42.49
C GLN A 909 -10.76 26.10 -43.55
N GLU A 910 -10.05 26.41 -44.62
CA GLU A 910 -9.66 25.43 -45.65
C GLU A 910 -8.80 24.29 -45.08
N ILE A 911 -7.88 24.60 -44.16
CA ILE A 911 -7.02 23.60 -43.50
C ILE A 911 -7.84 22.80 -42.48
N GLN A 912 -8.75 23.45 -41.75
CA GLN A 912 -9.66 22.74 -40.85
C GLN A 912 -10.51 21.71 -41.62
N GLU A 913 -11.05 22.07 -42.78
CA GLU A 913 -11.82 21.17 -43.63
C GLU A 913 -10.99 19.99 -44.17
N LYS A 914 -9.72 20.24 -44.53
CA LYS A 914 -8.78 19.17 -44.93
C LYS A 914 -8.49 18.20 -43.78
N ILE A 915 -8.27 18.71 -42.58
CA ILE A 915 -8.04 17.89 -41.37
C ILE A 915 -9.27 17.01 -41.09
N VAL A 916 -10.47 17.60 -41.16
CA VAL A 916 -11.74 16.87 -40.95
C VAL A 916 -11.91 15.76 -41.98
N ALA A 917 -11.76 16.06 -43.27
CA ALA A 917 -11.90 15.07 -44.34
C ALA A 917 -10.93 13.90 -44.14
N LYS A 918 -9.66 14.19 -43.82
CA LYS A 918 -8.63 13.17 -43.63
C LYS A 918 -8.92 12.23 -42.45
N MET A 919 -9.42 12.75 -41.33
CA MET A 919 -9.79 11.92 -40.19
C MET A 919 -11.07 11.12 -40.46
N ASP A 920 -12.08 11.73 -41.08
CA ASP A 920 -13.33 11.02 -41.39
C ASP A 920 -13.06 9.87 -42.39
N ASP A 921 -12.19 10.06 -43.39
CA ASP A 921 -11.72 9.01 -44.30
C ASP A 921 -11.00 7.87 -43.56
N ALA A 922 -10.10 8.21 -42.62
CA ALA A 922 -9.38 7.23 -41.82
C ALA A 922 -10.32 6.41 -40.91
N TYR A 923 -11.29 7.07 -40.27
CA TYR A 923 -12.31 6.38 -39.46
C TYR A 923 -13.22 5.48 -40.31
N ALA A 924 -13.63 5.93 -41.50
CA ALA A 924 -14.43 5.14 -42.42
C ALA A 924 -13.66 3.90 -42.90
N ALA A 925 -12.39 4.06 -43.28
CA ALA A 925 -11.51 2.97 -43.69
C ALA A 925 -11.31 1.94 -42.57
N LYS A 926 -11.09 2.41 -41.33
CA LYS A 926 -10.98 1.53 -40.16
C LYS A 926 -12.27 0.72 -39.96
N LYS A 927 -13.43 1.37 -39.94
CA LYS A 927 -14.73 0.71 -39.75
C LYS A 927 -15.01 -0.34 -40.83
N GLN A 928 -14.64 -0.06 -42.08
CA GLN A 928 -14.81 -0.99 -43.20
C GLN A 928 -13.93 -2.24 -43.02
N LYS A 929 -12.64 -2.07 -42.69
CA LYS A 929 -11.71 -3.18 -42.45
C LYS A 929 -12.09 -4.02 -41.24
N GLU A 930 -12.56 -3.39 -40.16
CA GLU A 930 -13.06 -4.11 -38.98
C GLU A 930 -14.31 -4.95 -39.30
N LEU A 931 -15.23 -4.42 -40.12
CA LEU A 931 -16.43 -5.15 -40.56
C LEU A 931 -16.06 -6.33 -41.48
N GLU A 932 -15.10 -6.15 -42.38
CA GLU A 932 -14.59 -7.21 -43.26
C GLU A 932 -13.92 -8.32 -42.44
N ALA A 933 -13.05 -7.96 -41.49
CA ALA A 933 -12.46 -8.91 -40.55
C ALA A 933 -13.52 -9.67 -39.74
N GLN A 934 -14.58 -8.98 -39.29
CA GLN A 934 -15.67 -9.62 -38.57
C GLN A 934 -16.42 -10.65 -39.45
N ARG A 935 -16.76 -10.30 -40.70
CA ARG A 935 -17.43 -11.21 -41.64
C ARG A 935 -16.60 -12.46 -41.94
N LEU A 936 -15.28 -12.29 -42.11
CA LEU A 936 -14.36 -13.42 -42.28
C LEU A 936 -14.41 -14.36 -41.08
N LEU A 937 -14.32 -13.82 -39.86
CA LEU A 937 -14.37 -14.62 -38.64
C LEU A 937 -15.73 -15.32 -38.44
N GLU A 938 -16.84 -14.68 -38.82
CA GLU A 938 -18.18 -15.28 -38.77
C GLU A 938 -18.34 -16.44 -39.76
N SER A 939 -17.68 -16.40 -40.93
CA SER A 939 -17.74 -17.47 -41.93
C SER A 939 -17.04 -18.79 -41.54
N ILE A 940 -16.20 -18.77 -40.51
CA ILE A 940 -15.47 -19.96 -40.01
C ILE A 940 -16.44 -21.05 -39.56
N ASP A 941 -17.52 -20.66 -38.88
CA ASP A 941 -18.47 -21.59 -38.29
C ASP A 941 -19.25 -22.34 -39.38
N ASP A 942 -19.70 -21.62 -40.42
CA ASP A 942 -20.40 -22.19 -41.57
C ASP A 942 -19.51 -23.20 -42.33
N TYR A 943 -18.24 -22.85 -42.56
CA TYR A 943 -17.27 -23.74 -43.21
C TYR A 943 -17.03 -25.01 -42.37
N LEU A 944 -16.71 -24.85 -41.09
CA LEU A 944 -16.39 -25.96 -40.20
C LEU A 944 -17.55 -26.95 -40.06
N LEU A 945 -18.75 -26.44 -39.78
CA LEU A 945 -19.93 -27.29 -39.60
C LEU A 945 -20.35 -27.96 -40.91
N GLY A 946 -20.21 -27.27 -42.04
CA GLY A 946 -20.42 -27.84 -43.38
C GLY A 946 -19.47 -29.01 -43.68
N GLU A 947 -18.17 -28.86 -43.40
CA GLU A 947 -17.19 -29.92 -43.60
C GLU A 947 -17.43 -31.15 -42.70
N LEU A 948 -17.94 -30.93 -41.49
CA LEU A 948 -18.30 -31.98 -40.53
C LEU A 948 -19.68 -32.60 -40.80
N GLY A 949 -20.47 -32.04 -41.73
CA GLY A 949 -21.83 -32.48 -42.02
C GLY A 949 -22.79 -32.28 -40.85
N ILE A 950 -22.57 -31.24 -40.03
CA ILE A 950 -23.40 -30.94 -38.87
C ILE A 950 -24.36 -29.80 -39.24
N GLU A 951 -25.64 -30.12 -39.37
CA GLU A 951 -26.68 -29.12 -39.54
C GLU A 951 -27.12 -28.61 -38.17
N LEU A 952 -27.06 -27.30 -37.96
CA LEU A 952 -27.54 -26.71 -36.70
C LEU A 952 -29.06 -26.83 -36.64
N PRO A 953 -29.63 -27.24 -35.49
CA PRO A 953 -31.07 -27.24 -35.32
C PRO A 953 -31.60 -25.80 -35.45
N GLU A 954 -32.74 -25.66 -36.13
CA GLU A 954 -33.45 -24.38 -36.23
C GLU A 954 -33.69 -23.81 -34.83
N PRO A 955 -33.28 -22.56 -34.56
CA PRO A 955 -33.47 -21.96 -33.26
C PRO A 955 -34.97 -21.82 -32.97
N GLU A 956 -35.44 -22.51 -31.94
CA GLU A 956 -36.82 -22.36 -31.47
C GLU A 956 -37.07 -20.89 -31.09
N GLU A 957 -38.19 -20.31 -31.53
CA GLU A 957 -38.60 -18.99 -31.07
C GLU A 957 -38.69 -18.96 -29.53
N ASN A 958 -38.19 -17.89 -28.90
CA ASN A 958 -38.16 -17.75 -27.44
C ASN A 958 -39.55 -17.42 -26.84
N THR A 959 -40.53 -18.28 -27.10
CA THR A 959 -41.90 -18.19 -26.59
C THR A 959 -42.05 -18.98 -25.29
N ILE A 960 -43.07 -18.64 -24.48
CA ILE A 960 -43.36 -19.40 -23.25
C ILE A 960 -43.62 -20.88 -23.54
N LYS A 961 -44.29 -21.17 -24.66
CA LYS A 961 -44.61 -22.54 -25.09
C LYS A 961 -43.35 -23.38 -25.30
N ASN A 962 -42.33 -22.81 -25.94
CA ASN A 962 -41.06 -23.52 -26.22
C ASN A 962 -40.15 -23.61 -24.97
N ARG A 963 -40.38 -22.79 -23.94
CA ARG A 963 -39.68 -22.88 -22.65
C ARG A 963 -40.21 -23.96 -21.71
N ILE A 964 -41.37 -24.55 -22.00
CA ILE A 964 -41.99 -25.62 -21.19
C ILE A 964 -41.79 -26.95 -21.91
N PHE A 965 -41.11 -27.90 -21.26
CA PHE A 965 -40.83 -29.23 -21.81
C PHE A 965 -40.88 -30.30 -20.71
N ILE A 966 -41.06 -31.56 -21.12
CA ILE A 966 -41.15 -32.72 -20.23
C ILE A 966 -39.98 -33.67 -20.51
N ARG A 967 -39.47 -34.32 -19.46
CA ARG A 967 -38.44 -35.36 -19.53
C ARG A 967 -38.85 -36.58 -18.71
N ASN A 968 -38.45 -37.76 -19.18
CA ASN A 968 -38.64 -39.01 -18.44
C ASN A 968 -37.69 -39.08 -17.25
N LEU A 969 -38.08 -39.76 -16.17
CA LEU A 969 -37.23 -39.91 -14.98
C LEU A 969 -35.85 -40.54 -15.32
N ARG A 970 -35.82 -41.50 -16.26
CA ARG A 970 -34.59 -42.13 -16.76
C ARG A 970 -33.62 -41.17 -17.48
N GLU A 971 -34.12 -40.05 -17.97
CA GLU A 971 -33.32 -39.03 -18.67
C GLU A 971 -32.70 -38.04 -17.67
N VAL A 972 -33.27 -37.93 -16.47
CA VAL A 972 -32.81 -37.03 -15.40
C VAL A 972 -32.20 -37.76 -14.20
N SER A 973 -32.04 -39.09 -14.27
CA SER A 973 -31.54 -39.93 -13.18
C SER A 973 -30.01 -39.87 -12.97
N GLY A 974 -29.37 -38.79 -13.40
CA GLY A 974 -27.95 -38.50 -13.19
C GLY A 974 -27.71 -37.51 -12.05
N ASP A 975 -26.52 -36.88 -12.01
CA ASP A 975 -26.10 -35.98 -10.93
C ASP A 975 -26.79 -34.59 -10.95
N ARG A 976 -27.61 -34.27 -11.96
CA ARG A 976 -28.20 -32.93 -12.18
C ARG A 976 -29.72 -32.96 -12.37
N PHE A 977 -30.40 -32.00 -11.73
CA PHE A 977 -31.86 -31.80 -11.81
C PHE A 977 -32.28 -30.42 -12.36
N ASP A 978 -31.36 -29.60 -12.85
CA ASP A 978 -31.70 -28.26 -13.35
C ASP A 978 -32.32 -28.29 -14.77
N SER A 979 -33.33 -27.47 -15.00
CA SER A 979 -34.06 -27.44 -16.27
C SER A 979 -33.23 -26.90 -17.44
N TYR A 980 -32.22 -26.06 -17.19
CA TYR A 980 -31.39 -25.54 -18.27
C TYR A 980 -30.63 -26.68 -18.97
N TYR A 981 -29.97 -27.56 -18.22
CA TYR A 981 -29.20 -28.69 -18.75
C TYR A 981 -30.01 -29.62 -19.69
N TYR A 982 -31.32 -29.75 -19.46
CA TYR A 982 -32.18 -30.68 -20.19
C TYR A 982 -33.03 -30.03 -21.30
N LYS A 983 -32.78 -28.77 -21.70
CA LYS A 983 -33.51 -28.11 -22.80
C LYS A 983 -33.49 -28.93 -24.10
N ASN A 984 -34.57 -28.88 -24.89
CA ASN A 984 -34.71 -29.60 -26.17
C ASN A 984 -33.56 -29.33 -27.14
N ILE A 985 -33.11 -28.07 -27.22
CA ILE A 985 -32.02 -27.67 -28.10
C ILE A 985 -30.74 -28.48 -27.89
N PHE A 986 -30.41 -28.90 -26.67
CA PHE A 986 -29.21 -29.68 -26.39
C PHE A 986 -29.31 -31.13 -26.86
N GLU A 987 -30.51 -31.72 -26.81
CA GLU A 987 -30.72 -33.05 -27.38
C GLU A 987 -30.72 -33.00 -28.91
N LEU A 988 -31.35 -31.99 -29.51
CA LEU A 988 -31.30 -31.79 -30.97
C LEU A 988 -29.86 -31.54 -31.46
N LEU A 989 -29.09 -30.73 -30.74
CA LEU A 989 -27.67 -30.48 -31.03
C LEU A 989 -26.87 -31.78 -30.93
N LYS A 990 -27.05 -32.55 -29.85
CA LYS A 990 -26.40 -33.84 -29.67
C LYS A 990 -26.72 -34.80 -30.82
N GLN A 991 -27.97 -34.87 -31.27
CA GLN A 991 -28.35 -35.66 -32.44
C GLN A 991 -27.70 -35.14 -33.72
N SER A 992 -27.61 -33.83 -33.89
CA SER A 992 -26.96 -33.21 -35.06
C SER A 992 -25.48 -33.55 -35.15
N VAL A 993 -24.79 -33.56 -34.00
CA VAL A 993 -23.38 -34.00 -33.90
C VAL A 993 -23.25 -35.51 -34.14
N LEU A 994 -24.15 -36.32 -33.58
CA LEU A 994 -24.17 -37.79 -33.77
C LEU A 994 -24.45 -38.22 -35.22
N ASN A 995 -25.28 -37.45 -35.93
CA ASN A 995 -25.63 -37.67 -37.33
C ASN A 995 -24.61 -37.06 -38.31
N GLY A 996 -23.56 -36.42 -37.79
CA GLY A 996 -22.50 -35.83 -38.61
C GLY A 996 -21.74 -36.87 -39.43
N LYS A 997 -20.89 -36.39 -40.34
CA LYS A 997 -20.16 -37.22 -41.32
C LYS A 997 -19.11 -38.14 -40.71
N TYR A 998 -18.62 -37.82 -39.50
CA TYR A 998 -17.47 -38.47 -38.87
C TYR A 998 -17.83 -39.09 -37.51
N PRO A 999 -17.10 -40.13 -37.06
CA PRO A 999 -17.29 -40.70 -35.73
C PRO A 999 -17.04 -39.66 -34.64
N ILE A 1000 -17.57 -39.88 -33.44
CA ILE A 1000 -17.44 -38.95 -32.31
C ILE A 1000 -16.66 -39.59 -31.17
N ASN A 1001 -15.79 -38.80 -30.53
CA ASN A 1001 -15.09 -39.19 -29.30
C ASN A 1001 -15.33 -38.14 -28.21
N ARG A 1002 -15.09 -38.50 -26.94
CA ARG A 1002 -15.10 -37.52 -25.85
C ARG A 1002 -13.77 -36.80 -25.82
N LEU A 1003 -13.76 -35.52 -25.44
CA LEU A 1003 -12.53 -34.75 -25.29
C LEU A 1003 -11.52 -35.46 -24.36
N ARG A 1004 -12.00 -36.13 -23.30
CA ARG A 1004 -11.14 -36.92 -22.40
C ARG A 1004 -10.42 -38.07 -23.10
N ASP A 1005 -11.06 -38.71 -24.08
CA ASP A 1005 -10.51 -39.84 -24.84
C ASP A 1005 -9.53 -39.36 -25.92
N LEU A 1006 -9.57 -38.06 -26.25
CA LEU A 1006 -8.69 -37.37 -27.19
C LEU A 1006 -7.54 -36.61 -26.49
N SER A 1007 -7.52 -36.63 -25.15
CA SER A 1007 -6.56 -35.88 -24.32
C SER A 1007 -5.78 -36.82 -23.42
N SER A 1008 -4.45 -36.68 -23.40
CA SER A 1008 -3.61 -37.38 -22.42
C SER A 1008 -3.89 -36.88 -21.00
N ASP A 1009 -4.18 -35.58 -20.84
CA ASP A 1009 -4.44 -35.00 -19.53
C ASP A 1009 -5.33 -33.74 -19.57
N ILE A 1010 -6.04 -33.49 -18.47
CA ILE A 1010 -6.82 -32.26 -18.24
C ILE A 1010 -6.53 -31.77 -16.81
N GLN A 1011 -5.79 -30.68 -16.68
CA GLN A 1011 -5.33 -30.16 -15.39
C GLN A 1011 -5.81 -28.73 -15.11
N ASN A 1012 -5.93 -28.37 -13.84
CA ASN A 1012 -6.10 -26.98 -13.41
C ASN A 1012 -4.75 -26.26 -13.42
N GLY A 1013 -4.77 -24.97 -13.74
CA GLY A 1013 -3.67 -24.08 -13.39
C GLY A 1013 -3.52 -23.87 -11.88
N VAL A 1014 -2.65 -22.92 -11.51
CA VAL A 1014 -2.28 -22.61 -10.12
C VAL A 1014 -2.61 -21.17 -9.83
N GLU A 1015 -3.11 -20.90 -8.62
CA GLU A 1015 -3.43 -19.55 -8.19
C GLU A 1015 -2.17 -18.84 -7.71
N ILE A 1016 -1.73 -17.82 -8.45
CA ILE A 1016 -0.58 -16.98 -8.09
C ILE A 1016 -1.04 -15.52 -8.09
N ARG A 1017 -0.87 -14.85 -6.95
CA ARG A 1017 -1.28 -13.46 -6.75
C ARG A 1017 -0.11 -12.46 -6.78
N ASN A 1018 1.11 -12.98 -6.72
CA ASN A 1018 2.34 -12.20 -6.71
C ASN A 1018 2.96 -12.19 -8.13
N TYR A 1019 2.75 -11.09 -8.85
CA TYR A 1019 3.33 -10.90 -10.18
C TYR A 1019 4.73 -10.29 -10.08
N SER A 1020 5.53 -10.55 -11.10
CA SER A 1020 6.91 -10.14 -11.28
C SER A 1020 7.07 -9.50 -12.66
N ASN A 1021 8.11 -8.69 -12.84
CA ASN A 1021 8.51 -8.16 -14.14
C ASN A 1021 9.48 -9.08 -14.90
N ARG A 1022 9.86 -10.22 -14.28
CA ARG A 1022 10.80 -11.24 -14.80
C ARG A 1022 10.30 -12.65 -14.45
N GLY A 1023 10.80 -13.70 -15.10
CA GLY A 1023 10.42 -15.08 -14.81
C GLY A 1023 9.43 -15.66 -15.82
N PHE A 1024 8.66 -16.67 -15.40
CA PHE A 1024 7.75 -17.39 -16.29
C PHE A 1024 6.50 -16.56 -16.56
N ARG A 1025 6.05 -16.57 -17.82
CA ARG A 1025 4.82 -15.88 -18.21
C ARG A 1025 3.62 -16.54 -17.51
N TYR A 1026 2.76 -15.76 -16.87
CA TYR A 1026 1.56 -16.23 -16.18
C TYR A 1026 0.29 -15.73 -16.88
N LEU A 1027 -0.54 -16.67 -17.34
CA LEU A 1027 -1.77 -16.39 -18.07
C LEU A 1027 -2.97 -16.41 -17.13
N ARG A 1028 -3.73 -15.31 -17.13
CA ARG A 1028 -5.01 -15.13 -16.43
C ARG A 1028 -6.16 -15.29 -17.41
N VAL A 1029 -7.38 -15.48 -16.91
CA VAL A 1029 -8.58 -15.57 -17.76
C VAL A 1029 -8.75 -14.33 -18.64
N THR A 1030 -8.39 -13.14 -18.13
CA THR A 1030 -8.42 -11.88 -18.89
C THR A 1030 -7.45 -11.84 -20.07
N ASP A 1031 -6.43 -12.71 -20.05
CA ASP A 1031 -5.43 -12.80 -21.10
C ASP A 1031 -5.90 -13.75 -22.23
N LEU A 1032 -6.96 -14.55 -22.01
CA LEU A 1032 -7.61 -15.32 -23.06
C LEU A 1032 -8.60 -14.41 -23.80
N GLY A 1033 -8.31 -14.08 -25.07
CA GLY A 1033 -9.23 -13.31 -25.91
C GLY A 1033 -10.20 -14.21 -26.67
N LYS A 1034 -11.19 -13.57 -27.33
CA LYS A 1034 -12.20 -14.27 -28.14
C LYS A 1034 -11.60 -14.96 -29.38
N TYR A 1035 -10.50 -14.42 -29.92
CA TYR A 1035 -9.85 -14.92 -31.13
C TYR A 1035 -8.39 -15.34 -30.85
N ASP A 1036 -7.61 -14.52 -30.15
CA ASP A 1036 -6.22 -14.81 -29.79
C ASP A 1036 -5.95 -14.54 -28.29
N ILE A 1037 -4.75 -14.90 -27.83
CA ILE A 1037 -4.26 -14.49 -26.51
C ILE A 1037 -3.97 -12.98 -26.53
N ASN A 1038 -4.48 -12.28 -25.52
CA ASN A 1038 -4.25 -10.85 -25.36
C ASN A 1038 -2.91 -10.59 -24.66
N ASN A 1039 -1.98 -9.97 -25.39
CA ASN A 1039 -0.63 -9.66 -24.92
C ASN A 1039 -0.46 -8.20 -24.45
N ASN A 1040 -1.53 -7.43 -24.26
CA ASN A 1040 -1.42 -5.99 -23.95
C ASN A 1040 -0.86 -5.71 -22.54
N SER A 1041 -1.02 -6.63 -21.58
CA SER A 1041 -0.51 -6.49 -20.21
C SER A 1041 -0.05 -7.84 -19.67
N PRO A 1042 1.07 -8.38 -20.18
CA PRO A 1042 1.56 -9.69 -19.77
C PRO A 1042 1.99 -9.64 -18.31
N ARG A 1043 1.71 -10.72 -17.58
CA ARG A 1043 2.19 -10.91 -16.21
C ARG A 1043 3.25 -12.01 -16.21
N TYR A 1044 4.27 -11.82 -15.40
CA TYR A 1044 5.28 -12.83 -15.14
C TYR A 1044 5.24 -13.21 -13.67
N VAL A 1045 5.76 -14.38 -13.34
CA VAL A 1045 5.90 -14.86 -11.97
C VAL A 1045 7.30 -15.45 -11.82
N ASP A 1046 7.98 -15.04 -10.76
CA ASP A 1046 9.29 -15.58 -10.41
C ASP A 1046 9.09 -16.68 -9.38
N VAL A 1047 9.33 -17.92 -9.80
CA VAL A 1047 9.03 -19.13 -9.03
C VAL A 1047 10.23 -20.07 -9.11
N THR A 1048 10.73 -20.50 -7.96
CA THR A 1048 11.92 -21.34 -7.84
C THR A 1048 11.66 -22.80 -8.22
N GLU A 1049 10.43 -23.28 -8.04
CA GLU A 1049 9.98 -24.61 -8.48
C GLU A 1049 8.56 -24.53 -9.06
N ILE A 1050 8.38 -25.00 -10.30
CA ILE A 1050 7.07 -25.17 -10.94
C ILE A 1050 6.83 -26.67 -11.11
N PRO A 1051 5.64 -27.19 -10.74
CA PRO A 1051 5.28 -28.56 -11.09
C PRO A 1051 5.36 -28.73 -12.62
N SER A 1052 6.24 -29.58 -13.12
CA SER A 1052 6.41 -29.83 -14.56
C SER A 1052 5.09 -30.11 -15.29
N ARG A 1053 4.11 -30.67 -14.58
CA ARG A 1053 2.75 -30.97 -15.06
C ARG A 1053 1.94 -29.77 -15.56
N ILE A 1054 2.18 -28.55 -15.07
CA ILE A 1054 1.40 -27.35 -15.48
C ILE A 1054 2.08 -26.48 -16.54
N ILE A 1055 3.30 -26.84 -16.95
CA ILE A 1055 4.04 -26.12 -17.98
C ILE A 1055 3.35 -26.36 -19.34
N LEU A 1056 3.17 -25.28 -20.09
CA LEU A 1056 2.55 -25.30 -21.41
C LEU A 1056 3.53 -25.78 -22.49
N ASN A 1057 3.03 -26.63 -23.38
CA ASN A 1057 3.70 -27.07 -24.60
C ASN A 1057 2.74 -26.94 -25.80
N GLU A 1058 3.24 -27.15 -27.01
CA GLU A 1058 2.49 -27.03 -28.28
C GLU A 1058 1.27 -27.95 -28.40
N ARG A 1059 1.18 -29.01 -27.58
CA ARG A 1059 0.05 -29.96 -27.58
C ARG A 1059 -1.09 -29.50 -26.68
N CYS A 1060 -0.90 -28.39 -25.97
CA CYS A 1060 -1.86 -27.91 -24.98
C CYS A 1060 -2.91 -26.99 -25.61
N LEU A 1061 -4.15 -27.20 -25.19
CA LEU A 1061 -5.28 -26.31 -25.39
C LEU A 1061 -5.68 -25.69 -24.04
N LEU A 1062 -5.90 -24.38 -24.02
CA LEU A 1062 -6.30 -23.61 -22.86
C LEU A 1062 -7.81 -23.42 -22.89
N VAL A 1063 -8.50 -23.71 -21.80
CA VAL A 1063 -9.97 -23.52 -21.69
C VAL A 1063 -10.30 -22.79 -20.39
N SER A 1064 -11.00 -21.66 -20.47
CA SER A 1064 -11.44 -20.93 -19.27
C SER A 1064 -12.35 -21.80 -18.40
N ARG A 1065 -12.05 -21.86 -17.10
CA ARG A 1065 -12.82 -22.63 -16.11
C ARG A 1065 -13.96 -21.83 -15.51
N SER A 1066 -13.70 -20.59 -15.12
CA SER A 1066 -14.61 -19.78 -14.28
C SER A 1066 -14.60 -18.31 -14.68
N GLY A 1067 -15.74 -17.63 -14.54
CA GLY A 1067 -15.90 -16.23 -14.94
C GLY A 1067 -16.33 -16.13 -16.40
N SER A 1068 -15.37 -15.84 -17.29
CA SER A 1068 -15.60 -15.78 -18.74
C SER A 1068 -15.56 -17.17 -19.37
N LEU A 1069 -16.54 -18.02 -19.03
CA LEU A 1069 -16.66 -19.39 -19.52
C LEU A 1069 -16.75 -19.44 -21.07
N GLY A 1070 -16.10 -20.43 -21.69
CA GLY A 1070 -16.12 -20.66 -23.14
C GLY A 1070 -14.92 -20.11 -23.92
N LEU A 1071 -14.00 -19.38 -23.27
CA LEU A 1071 -12.77 -18.92 -23.92
C LEU A 1071 -11.81 -20.09 -24.10
N ILE A 1072 -11.35 -20.29 -25.34
CA ILE A 1072 -10.47 -21.39 -25.74
C ILE A 1072 -9.29 -20.80 -26.48
N SER A 1073 -8.07 -21.28 -26.24
CA SER A 1073 -6.90 -20.83 -26.99
C SER A 1073 -5.84 -21.92 -27.06
N ARG A 1074 -5.22 -22.12 -28.23
CA ARG A 1074 -4.04 -22.99 -28.37
C ARG A 1074 -2.77 -22.33 -27.84
N VAL A 1075 -1.75 -23.13 -27.53
CA VAL A 1075 -0.44 -22.63 -27.11
C VAL A 1075 0.40 -22.20 -28.31
N GLU A 1076 0.60 -20.89 -28.46
CA GLU A 1076 1.51 -20.31 -29.46
C GLU A 1076 2.98 -20.38 -29.02
N PRO A 1077 3.96 -20.34 -29.94
CA PRO A 1077 5.39 -20.41 -29.61
C PRO A 1077 5.82 -19.41 -28.52
N GLU A 1078 5.24 -18.22 -28.50
CA GLU A 1078 5.54 -17.13 -27.56
C GLU A 1078 5.09 -17.38 -26.12
N ILE A 1079 4.18 -18.34 -25.91
CA ILE A 1079 3.66 -18.71 -24.59
C ILE A 1079 4.04 -20.14 -24.19
N GLN A 1080 4.93 -20.77 -24.94
CA GLN A 1080 5.55 -22.01 -24.50
C GLN A 1080 6.25 -21.78 -23.16
N ASN A 1081 6.10 -22.73 -22.25
CA ASN A 1081 6.58 -22.63 -20.87
C ASN A 1081 5.86 -21.60 -19.97
N ALA A 1082 4.76 -20.99 -20.43
CA ALA A 1082 3.93 -20.19 -19.53
C ALA A 1082 3.24 -21.06 -18.46
N ILE A 1083 2.75 -20.40 -17.42
CA ILE A 1083 1.98 -20.96 -16.30
C ILE A 1083 0.56 -20.42 -16.39
N LEU A 1084 -0.43 -21.21 -15.99
CA LEU A 1084 -1.84 -20.83 -16.02
C LEU A 1084 -2.39 -20.53 -14.63
N SER A 1085 -3.30 -19.56 -14.55
CA SER A 1085 -4.17 -19.35 -13.38
C SER A 1085 -5.05 -20.56 -13.09
N SER A 1086 -5.42 -20.73 -11.82
CA SER A 1086 -6.38 -21.76 -11.36
C SER A 1086 -7.75 -21.71 -12.07
N HIS A 1087 -8.07 -20.56 -12.68
CA HIS A 1087 -9.28 -20.31 -13.46
C HIS A 1087 -9.17 -20.73 -14.93
N ILE A 1088 -8.12 -21.44 -15.35
CA ILE A 1088 -7.93 -21.96 -16.71
C ILE A 1088 -7.54 -23.45 -16.62
N PHE A 1089 -8.11 -24.27 -17.50
CA PHE A 1089 -7.71 -25.64 -17.73
C PHE A 1089 -6.60 -25.73 -18.78
N LYS A 1090 -5.60 -26.57 -18.51
CA LYS A 1090 -4.67 -27.12 -19.49
C LYS A 1090 -5.24 -28.45 -19.98
N VAL A 1091 -5.56 -28.56 -21.26
CA VAL A 1091 -5.97 -29.79 -21.94
C VAL A 1091 -4.83 -30.24 -22.83
N GLU A 1092 -4.12 -31.31 -22.47
CA GLU A 1092 -3.01 -31.83 -23.27
C GLU A 1092 -3.53 -32.91 -24.23
N LEU A 1093 -3.48 -32.63 -25.53
CA LEU A 1093 -4.09 -33.45 -26.58
C LEU A 1093 -3.15 -34.57 -27.04
N ASP A 1094 -3.71 -35.72 -27.41
CA ASP A 1094 -2.96 -36.76 -28.12
C ASP A 1094 -2.87 -36.41 -29.61
N ILE A 1095 -1.74 -35.82 -29.99
CA ILE A 1095 -1.47 -35.33 -31.36
C ILE A 1095 -1.47 -36.43 -32.43
N ASN A 1096 -1.38 -37.71 -32.05
CA ASN A 1096 -1.50 -38.82 -33.00
C ASN A 1096 -2.96 -39.09 -33.40
N ILE A 1097 -3.89 -38.46 -32.69
CA ILE A 1097 -5.33 -38.70 -32.77
C ILE A 1097 -5.98 -37.38 -33.23
N ILE A 1098 -5.74 -36.29 -32.52
CA ILE A 1098 -6.34 -34.98 -32.80
C ILE A 1098 -5.31 -33.85 -32.89
N VAL A 1099 -5.42 -32.99 -33.90
CA VAL A 1099 -4.57 -31.79 -33.99
C VAL A 1099 -5.14 -30.63 -33.14
N PRO A 1100 -4.32 -29.90 -32.38
CA PRO A 1100 -4.78 -28.82 -31.50
C PRO A 1100 -5.59 -27.73 -32.20
N GLU A 1101 -5.24 -27.39 -33.44
CA GLU A 1101 -5.89 -26.37 -34.24
C GLU A 1101 -7.35 -26.75 -34.56
N TYR A 1102 -7.59 -28.02 -34.87
CA TYR A 1102 -8.93 -28.54 -35.14
C TYR A 1102 -9.76 -28.59 -33.86
N ALA A 1103 -9.19 -29.09 -32.76
CA ALA A 1103 -9.86 -29.13 -31.46
C ALA A 1103 -10.26 -27.73 -30.99
N GLU A 1104 -9.37 -26.74 -31.15
CA GLU A 1104 -9.65 -25.33 -30.89
C GLU A 1104 -10.81 -24.82 -31.77
N ALA A 1105 -10.73 -25.05 -33.09
CA ALA A 1105 -11.75 -24.60 -34.03
C ALA A 1105 -13.13 -25.17 -33.68
N PHE A 1106 -13.22 -26.46 -33.38
CA PHE A 1106 -14.48 -27.10 -33.02
C PHE A 1106 -15.02 -26.61 -31.67
N LEU A 1107 -14.19 -26.53 -30.63
CA LEU A 1107 -14.67 -26.07 -29.32
C LEU A 1107 -15.11 -24.59 -29.36
N ARG A 1108 -14.53 -23.77 -30.25
CA ARG A 1108 -14.96 -22.38 -30.48
C ARG A 1108 -16.20 -22.26 -31.36
N SER A 1109 -16.57 -23.31 -32.07
CA SER A 1109 -17.77 -23.31 -32.92
C SER A 1109 -19.04 -23.09 -32.09
N LYS A 1110 -20.14 -22.69 -32.74
CA LYS A 1110 -21.43 -22.55 -32.04
C LYS A 1110 -21.86 -23.85 -31.35
N VAL A 1111 -21.57 -25.00 -31.94
CA VAL A 1111 -21.84 -26.33 -31.35
C VAL A 1111 -20.99 -26.55 -30.10
N GLY A 1112 -19.68 -26.36 -30.21
CA GLY A 1112 -18.74 -26.55 -29.09
C GLY A 1112 -19.03 -25.64 -27.91
N GLN A 1113 -19.34 -24.36 -28.17
CA GLN A 1113 -19.72 -23.40 -27.13
C GLN A 1113 -21.02 -23.81 -26.42
N LEU A 1114 -22.04 -24.25 -27.17
CA LEU A 1114 -23.31 -24.70 -26.57
C LEU A 1114 -23.12 -25.91 -25.65
N GLU A 1115 -22.26 -26.87 -26.01
CA GLU A 1115 -21.89 -28.01 -25.15
C GLU A 1115 -21.15 -27.57 -23.88
N ILE A 1116 -20.21 -26.61 -23.98
CA ILE A 1116 -19.53 -26.04 -22.79
C ILE A 1116 -20.53 -25.34 -21.86
N PHE A 1117 -21.43 -24.52 -22.41
CA PHE A 1117 -22.42 -23.79 -21.61
C PHE A 1117 -23.50 -24.69 -21.01
N ARG A 1118 -23.84 -25.81 -21.66
CA ARG A 1118 -24.73 -26.84 -21.11
C ARG A 1118 -24.19 -27.38 -19.78
N GLU A 1119 -22.88 -27.59 -19.71
CA GLU A 1119 -22.19 -28.14 -18.55
C GLU A 1119 -21.94 -27.12 -17.40
N ASN A 1120 -22.33 -25.85 -17.57
CA ASN A 1120 -22.17 -24.83 -16.54
C ASN A 1120 -22.89 -25.20 -15.24
N ASN A 1121 -22.20 -25.11 -14.10
CA ASN A 1121 -22.72 -25.41 -12.77
C ASN A 1121 -22.60 -24.26 -11.76
N GLY A 1122 -22.17 -23.07 -12.21
CA GLY A 1122 -21.98 -21.89 -11.36
C GLY A 1122 -23.27 -21.10 -11.10
N GLY A 1123 -23.45 -20.59 -9.87
CA GLY A 1123 -24.64 -19.83 -9.46
C GLY A 1123 -24.60 -18.35 -9.86
N VAL A 1124 -23.63 -17.59 -9.34
CA VAL A 1124 -23.40 -16.16 -9.68
C VAL A 1124 -22.29 -16.01 -10.71
N ILE A 1125 -21.22 -16.81 -10.58
CA ILE A 1125 -20.09 -16.85 -11.50
C ILE A 1125 -20.19 -18.19 -12.26
N PRO A 1126 -20.26 -18.18 -13.60
CA PRO A 1126 -20.27 -19.42 -14.39
C PRO A 1126 -19.01 -20.26 -14.18
N GLU A 1127 -19.15 -21.58 -14.05
CA GLU A 1127 -18.04 -22.52 -13.88
C GLU A 1127 -18.30 -23.85 -14.61
N ILE A 1128 -17.23 -24.52 -15.04
CA ILE A 1128 -17.22 -25.91 -15.51
C ILE A 1128 -16.12 -26.69 -14.79
N ASN A 1129 -16.30 -27.99 -14.55
CA ASN A 1129 -15.28 -28.85 -13.95
C ASN A 1129 -14.57 -29.75 -14.98
N GLN A 1130 -13.43 -30.35 -14.61
CA GLN A 1130 -12.60 -31.17 -15.51
C GLN A 1130 -13.35 -32.37 -16.10
N ILE A 1131 -14.19 -33.03 -15.29
CA ILE A 1131 -14.94 -34.22 -15.71
C ILE A 1131 -15.99 -33.82 -16.74
N ALA A 1132 -16.68 -32.69 -16.52
CA ALA A 1132 -17.68 -32.16 -17.44
C ALA A 1132 -17.05 -31.71 -18.76
N LEU A 1133 -15.93 -30.96 -18.70
CA LEU A 1133 -15.17 -30.58 -19.89
C LEU A 1133 -14.73 -31.82 -20.71
N GLY A 1134 -14.26 -32.86 -20.02
CA GLY A 1134 -13.86 -34.11 -20.65
C GLY A 1134 -14.98 -34.90 -21.32
N LYS A 1135 -16.26 -34.65 -20.99
CA LYS A 1135 -17.43 -35.35 -21.59
C LYS A 1135 -17.88 -34.75 -22.92
N ILE A 1136 -17.39 -33.57 -23.30
CA ILE A 1136 -17.77 -32.90 -24.54
C ILE A 1136 -17.46 -33.81 -25.73
N LEU A 1137 -18.44 -33.97 -26.61
CA LEU A 1137 -18.34 -34.80 -27.81
C LEU A 1137 -17.71 -34.00 -28.95
N ILE A 1138 -16.65 -34.55 -29.54
CA ILE A 1138 -15.91 -33.94 -30.64
C ILE A 1138 -15.95 -34.90 -31.83
N PRO A 1139 -16.44 -34.46 -33.00
CA PRO A 1139 -16.31 -35.18 -34.25
C PRO A 1139 -14.84 -35.44 -34.58
N PHE A 1140 -14.56 -36.64 -35.03
CA PHE A 1140 -13.23 -37.20 -35.14
C PHE A 1140 -12.93 -37.64 -36.59
N PRO A 1141 -12.73 -36.69 -37.53
CA PRO A 1141 -12.31 -37.01 -38.89
C PRO A 1141 -10.85 -37.53 -38.93
N PRO A 1142 -10.40 -38.16 -40.03
CA PRO A 1142 -9.00 -38.53 -40.21
C PRO A 1142 -8.06 -37.32 -40.07
N LEU A 1143 -6.83 -37.55 -39.57
CA LEU A 1143 -5.84 -36.49 -39.32
C LEU A 1143 -5.62 -35.57 -40.53
N GLU A 1144 -5.51 -36.13 -41.74
CA GLU A 1144 -5.35 -35.34 -42.97
C GLU A 1144 -6.48 -34.31 -43.15
N LYS A 1145 -7.72 -34.72 -42.86
CA LYS A 1145 -8.88 -33.82 -42.96
C LYS A 1145 -8.92 -32.80 -41.83
N GLN A 1146 -8.50 -33.18 -40.63
CA GLN A 1146 -8.36 -32.23 -39.52
C GLN A 1146 -7.34 -31.13 -39.85
N ILE A 1147 -6.20 -31.49 -40.45
CA ILE A 1147 -5.16 -30.56 -40.90
C ILE A 1147 -5.72 -29.63 -41.99
N GLU A 1148 -6.38 -30.17 -43.01
CA GLU A 1148 -7.00 -29.39 -44.10
C GLU A 1148 -7.97 -28.32 -43.55
N ILE A 1149 -8.89 -28.72 -42.66
CA ILE A 1149 -9.84 -27.80 -42.01
C ILE A 1149 -9.09 -26.73 -41.21
N SER A 1150 -8.07 -27.14 -40.45
CA SER A 1150 -7.27 -26.25 -39.60
C SER A 1150 -6.51 -25.20 -40.39
N GLU A 1151 -5.89 -25.60 -41.51
CA GLU A 1151 -5.15 -24.70 -42.40
C GLU A 1151 -6.08 -23.64 -43.01
N HIS A 1152 -7.28 -24.04 -43.45
CA HIS A 1152 -8.27 -23.12 -44.01
C HIS A 1152 -8.75 -22.09 -42.99
N ILE A 1153 -9.11 -22.54 -41.78
CA ILE A 1153 -9.56 -21.67 -40.69
C ILE A 1153 -8.43 -20.73 -40.24
N THR A 1154 -7.19 -21.23 -40.18
CA THR A 1154 -6.02 -20.43 -39.82
C THR A 1154 -5.75 -19.33 -40.86
N ALA A 1155 -5.91 -19.62 -42.16
CA ALA A 1155 -5.79 -18.62 -43.22
C ALA A 1155 -6.82 -17.49 -43.06
N ILE A 1156 -8.09 -17.83 -42.78
CA ILE A 1156 -9.15 -16.85 -42.53
C ILE A 1156 -8.82 -15.97 -41.31
N ARG A 1157 -8.39 -16.57 -40.20
CA ARG A 1157 -8.01 -15.83 -38.98
C ARG A 1157 -6.83 -14.90 -39.22
N ASN A 1158 -5.80 -15.36 -39.94
CA ASN A 1158 -4.63 -14.54 -40.27
C ASN A 1158 -5.01 -13.34 -41.14
N GLN A 1159 -5.90 -13.54 -42.12
CA GLN A 1159 -6.41 -12.45 -42.96
C GLN A 1159 -7.21 -11.43 -42.13
N ALA A 1160 -8.08 -11.87 -41.23
CA ALA A 1160 -8.83 -10.99 -40.33
C ALA A 1160 -7.89 -10.19 -39.40
N LYS A 1161 -6.83 -10.82 -38.87
CA LYS A 1161 -5.81 -10.18 -38.02
C LYS A 1161 -5.01 -9.12 -38.78
N GLN A 1162 -4.61 -9.42 -40.03
CA GLN A 1162 -3.95 -8.46 -40.91
C GLN A 1162 -4.83 -7.24 -41.17
N LEU A 1163 -6.11 -7.44 -41.48
CA LEU A 1163 -7.07 -6.34 -41.69
C LEU A 1163 -7.23 -5.46 -40.45
N GLN A 1164 -7.33 -6.06 -39.25
CA GLN A 1164 -7.42 -5.32 -37.99
C GLN A 1164 -6.15 -4.52 -37.67
N GLN A 1165 -4.96 -5.11 -37.88
CA GLN A 1165 -3.69 -4.43 -37.66
C GLN A 1165 -3.52 -3.27 -38.65
N GLN A 1166 -3.80 -3.49 -39.93
CA GLN A 1166 -3.73 -2.44 -40.95
C GLN A 1166 -4.71 -1.30 -40.64
N ALA A 1167 -5.92 -1.60 -40.16
CA ALA A 1167 -6.89 -0.60 -39.75
C ALA A 1167 -6.40 0.27 -38.58
N LYS A 1168 -5.60 -0.30 -37.66
CA LYS A 1168 -4.99 0.42 -36.54
C LYS A 1168 -3.83 1.30 -37.02
N ASP A 1169 -2.94 0.76 -37.84
CA ASP A 1169 -1.76 1.47 -38.34
C ASP A 1169 -2.14 2.64 -39.23
N ASP A 1170 -3.13 2.46 -40.12
CA ASP A 1170 -3.64 3.53 -40.97
C ASP A 1170 -4.24 4.70 -40.17
N LEU A 1171 -4.94 4.39 -39.07
CA LEU A 1171 -5.53 5.41 -38.20
C LEU A 1171 -4.45 6.17 -37.41
N GLU A 1172 -3.45 5.48 -36.86
CA GLU A 1172 -2.35 6.14 -36.14
C GLU A 1172 -1.51 7.03 -37.07
N LYS A 1173 -1.23 6.55 -38.29
CA LYS A 1173 -0.57 7.37 -39.31
C LYS A 1173 -1.38 8.64 -39.63
N ALA A 1174 -2.70 8.50 -39.81
CA ALA A 1174 -3.57 9.65 -40.07
C ALA A 1174 -3.58 10.67 -38.91
N LYS A 1175 -3.56 10.19 -37.65
CA LYS A 1175 -3.46 11.07 -36.47
C LYS A 1175 -2.15 11.84 -36.43
N GLN A 1176 -1.02 11.19 -36.71
CA GLN A 1176 0.30 11.85 -36.74
C GLN A 1176 0.37 12.93 -37.81
N GLU A 1177 -0.13 12.65 -39.01
CA GLU A 1177 -0.22 13.63 -40.09
C GLU A 1177 -1.15 14.81 -39.71
N VAL A 1178 -2.25 14.53 -39.01
CA VAL A 1178 -3.15 15.59 -38.52
C VAL A 1178 -2.52 16.45 -37.43
N GLU A 1179 -1.75 15.87 -36.52
CA GLU A 1179 -0.99 16.64 -35.52
C GLU A 1179 0.04 17.57 -36.20
N ALA A 1180 0.74 17.09 -37.23
CA ALA A 1180 1.65 17.91 -38.03
C ALA A 1180 0.91 19.06 -38.77
N MET A 1181 -0.27 18.81 -39.34
CA MET A 1181 -1.14 19.85 -39.92
C MET A 1181 -1.57 20.89 -38.87
N ILE A 1182 -1.89 20.45 -37.66
CA ILE A 1182 -2.32 21.30 -36.53
C ILE A 1182 -1.17 22.17 -36.01
N LEU A 1183 0.08 21.72 -36.10
CA LEU A 1183 1.26 22.52 -35.76
C LEU A 1183 1.74 23.38 -36.94
N GLY A 1184 1.42 22.96 -38.16
CA GLY A 1184 1.82 23.61 -39.41
C GLY A 1184 3.19 23.18 -39.92
N ASP A 1185 3.62 21.97 -39.57
CA ASP A 1185 4.89 21.34 -39.96
C ASP A 1185 4.83 20.60 -41.32
N ASP A 1186 3.67 20.67 -41.98
CA ASP A 1186 3.31 20.05 -43.26
C ASP A 1186 3.87 20.72 -44.52
#